data_AF-A0A7I8EQS2-F1
#
_entry.id   AF-A0A7I8EQS2-F1
#
_cell.length_a   1.000
_cell.length_b   1.000
_cell.length_c   1.000
_cell.angle_alpha   90.00
_cell.angle_beta   90.00
_cell.angle_gamma   90.00
#
_symmetry.space_group_name_H-M   'P 1'
#
loop_
_entity.id
_entity.type
_entity.pdbx_description
1 polymer ?
#
loop_
_entity_poly.entity_id
_entity_poly.type
_entity_poly.pdbx_seq_one_letter_code
_entity_poly.pdbx_strand_id
1 'polypeptide(L)'
;MMEKVVPGALQRLKAADIIRIAGLATASLGQEYNRTASIENTQRQGARLRAIVSVPETRDPLSPESNAGDGDGEHNEILPTLEDAASAHAAHIYPVEVEIISATNWNATCPCSAGRSPRSTICAHAASVLYRWLAQPASFEVLPIPLPPEKAVPTRNQKKHSTPPAQENAGLNTTANNNPVVVRYSEDLVGILQQLGLSELRNIAREYNLVHNGASKQQIAEMIVESVKQPESVRRVASTLEKEQRQLLAALVLAGGALNDDDLRGLFERFSLGQPAQLQRALLGLQSKALLFRTNSLSDEGYSRSNLGGNWLDIGWFVPTEVRGALRVSVPISVFDIEHPGEKHGNVQVLRSEPYRILSDLLLIARSLIGYRLDVNEHWLPATAARPDSSVTALSAAASAVPPTFVPSPQPTTTAFPASLTLRSEPNVPLPVPDEIPSEAVLQWISAKVPRSPAYLRGALHILTLSGMLYRDERDPSVLRVLPDVAQILLGSAPDAVLADLFQLWLRHISYGELYELSLEGLHIHARTTALNVPVVRQGEIEEENREARLALLALFALTPAGPWINFQGFVRFVYRLTPHFLQQRQRLYSSPHWWFEREPGRALKPLNFADWQRAELLYIRNLLVGPLTWWGLCDCVYSAQGQLIAFRLTDIAARLLHRESNSLARATTASQAEPADPLLLRCLAPDEVVLPCARSAWSALTVLEACAEPAGINGADLVYHLIPGAFAAALSRGDQRARELLTLLHAAADNEEVADGPLHTLALQVEQWLANYGRVRIYTGVTLLEVADTTVLREVNAHTNLEDQVVQQLQPTIHLLKKSAVRRLVDDVKRHGLSPLVHDEDSYGAE
;
A
#
# COMPACT_ATOMS: atom_id res chain seq x y z
N MET A 1 34.75 7.76 -24.79
CA MET A 1 33.30 7.99 -24.63
C MET A 1 32.41 7.01 -25.44
N MET A 2 32.94 6.19 -26.37
CA MET A 2 32.13 5.22 -27.14
C MET A 2 31.83 3.88 -26.42
N GLU A 3 32.42 3.59 -25.26
CA GLU A 3 32.31 2.27 -24.59
C GLU A 3 31.02 2.04 -23.76
N LYS A 4 30.16 3.06 -23.61
CA LYS A 4 28.87 2.91 -22.91
C LYS A 4 27.71 2.44 -23.79
N VAL A 5 27.92 2.25 -25.10
CA VAL A 5 26.85 1.79 -25.99
C VAL A 5 26.61 0.30 -25.78
N VAL A 6 25.37 -0.07 -25.43
CA VAL A 6 24.94 -1.46 -25.33
C VAL A 6 24.82 -2.04 -26.75
N PRO A 7 25.45 -3.17 -27.08
CA PRO A 7 25.31 -3.78 -28.40
C PRO A 7 23.86 -4.13 -28.72
N GLY A 8 23.47 -3.92 -29.98
CA GLY A 8 22.10 -4.17 -30.44
C GLY A 8 21.62 -5.63 -30.28
N ALA A 9 22.53 -6.59 -30.06
CA ALA A 9 22.16 -7.97 -29.72
C ALA A 9 21.59 -8.08 -28.29
N LEU A 10 22.19 -7.38 -27.31
CA LEU A 10 21.71 -7.35 -25.93
C LEU A 10 20.47 -6.46 -25.74
N GLN A 11 20.33 -5.39 -26.55
CA GLN A 11 19.13 -4.53 -26.54
C GLN A 11 17.88 -5.24 -27.06
N ARG A 12 18.05 -6.23 -27.95
CA ARG A 12 16.94 -6.95 -28.58
C ARG A 12 16.62 -8.30 -27.91
N LEU A 13 17.37 -8.68 -26.89
CA LEU A 13 17.16 -9.93 -26.16
C LEU A 13 15.79 -9.89 -25.46
N LYS A 14 14.97 -10.93 -25.64
CA LYS A 14 13.70 -11.11 -24.92
C LYS A 14 13.71 -12.40 -24.09
N ALA A 15 12.86 -12.48 -23.07
CA ALA A 15 12.67 -13.71 -22.29
C ALA A 15 12.28 -14.91 -23.18
N ALA A 16 11.48 -14.66 -24.23
CA ALA A 16 11.11 -15.68 -25.21
C ALA A 16 12.32 -16.26 -25.97
N ASP A 17 13.37 -15.46 -26.21
CA ASP A 17 14.61 -15.95 -26.82
C ASP A 17 15.36 -16.89 -25.87
N ILE A 18 15.38 -16.57 -24.57
CA ILE A 18 16.00 -17.43 -23.54
C ILE A 18 15.25 -18.77 -23.47
N ILE A 19 13.92 -18.75 -23.44
CA ILE A 19 13.08 -19.97 -23.46
C ILE A 19 13.32 -20.79 -24.72
N ARG A 20 13.41 -20.14 -25.88
CA ARG A 20 13.68 -20.81 -27.17
C ARG A 20 15.04 -21.50 -27.19
N ILE A 21 16.07 -20.90 -26.61
CA ILE A 21 17.46 -21.40 -26.64
C ILE A 21 17.76 -22.39 -25.49
N ALA A 22 17.21 -22.17 -24.29
CA ALA A 22 17.44 -23.02 -23.11
C ALA A 22 16.44 -24.18 -23.01
N GLY A 23 15.26 -24.04 -23.63
CA GLY A 23 14.09 -24.86 -23.33
C GLY A 23 13.33 -24.36 -22.10
N LEU A 24 12.03 -24.63 -22.05
CA LEU A 24 11.12 -24.10 -21.01
C LEU A 24 11.55 -24.47 -19.59
N ALA A 25 11.91 -25.74 -19.35
CA ALA A 25 12.32 -26.22 -18.02
C ALA A 25 13.60 -25.52 -17.53
N THR A 26 14.64 -25.47 -18.37
CA THR A 26 15.91 -24.82 -18.05
C THR A 26 15.75 -23.31 -17.86
N ALA A 27 14.91 -22.67 -18.68
CA ALA A 27 14.61 -21.26 -18.55
C ALA A 27 13.84 -20.95 -17.27
N SER A 28 12.88 -21.80 -16.88
CA SER A 28 12.15 -21.67 -15.61
C SER A 28 13.09 -21.77 -14.42
N LEU A 29 13.97 -22.76 -14.41
CA LEU A 29 14.96 -22.95 -13.34
C LEU A 29 15.98 -21.79 -13.29
N GLY A 30 16.43 -21.30 -14.45
CA GLY A 30 17.28 -20.10 -14.50
C GLY A 30 16.58 -18.84 -14.00
N GLN A 31 15.27 -18.71 -14.23
CA GLN A 31 14.48 -17.61 -13.68
C GLN A 31 14.33 -17.73 -12.15
N GLU A 32 14.19 -18.94 -11.63
CA GLU A 32 14.18 -19.23 -10.19
C GLU A 32 15.53 -18.85 -9.55
N TYR A 33 16.66 -19.26 -10.14
CA TYR A 33 18.00 -18.86 -9.66
C TYR A 33 18.22 -17.34 -9.67
N ASN A 34 17.64 -16.62 -10.62
CA ASN A 34 17.67 -15.14 -10.60
C ASN A 34 16.80 -14.56 -9.47
N ARG A 35 15.69 -15.22 -9.09
CA ARG A 35 14.80 -14.78 -8.00
C ARG A 35 15.37 -15.08 -6.61
N THR A 36 16.00 -16.24 -6.43
CA THR A 36 16.60 -16.66 -5.16
C THR A 36 17.98 -16.01 -4.90
N ALA A 37 18.42 -15.16 -5.82
CA ALA A 37 19.45 -14.14 -5.63
C ALA A 37 20.81 -14.67 -5.17
N SER A 38 21.49 -15.34 -6.10
CA SER A 38 22.88 -15.74 -5.93
C SER A 38 23.78 -15.36 -7.10
N ILE A 39 23.48 -14.24 -7.76
CA ILE A 39 24.27 -13.76 -8.91
C ILE A 39 25.14 -12.58 -8.46
N GLU A 40 26.45 -12.83 -8.36
CA GLU A 40 27.46 -11.87 -7.94
C GLU A 40 28.46 -11.59 -9.07
N ASN A 41 29.28 -10.54 -8.92
CA ASN A 41 30.34 -10.17 -9.87
C ASN A 41 29.87 -10.08 -11.34
N THR A 42 28.73 -9.42 -11.57
CA THR A 42 28.18 -9.21 -12.91
C THR A 42 29.03 -8.23 -13.72
N GLN A 43 29.62 -8.70 -14.81
CA GLN A 43 30.49 -7.93 -15.70
C GLN A 43 30.01 -8.04 -17.16
N ARG A 44 30.16 -6.95 -17.92
CA ARG A 44 29.86 -6.89 -19.36
C ARG A 44 31.07 -6.44 -20.15
N GLN A 45 31.35 -7.17 -21.23
CA GLN A 45 32.33 -6.77 -22.24
C GLN A 45 31.70 -6.92 -23.63
N GLY A 46 31.25 -5.82 -24.23
CA GLY A 46 30.48 -5.90 -25.49
C GLY A 46 29.17 -6.69 -25.31
N ALA A 47 28.98 -7.76 -26.09
CA ALA A 47 27.81 -8.64 -26.08
C ALA A 47 27.98 -9.88 -25.17
N ARG A 48 29.06 -9.88 -24.37
CA ARG A 48 29.44 -10.94 -23.45
C ARG A 48 29.13 -10.51 -22.03
N LEU A 49 28.43 -11.38 -21.30
CA LEU A 49 28.01 -11.23 -19.91
C LEU A 49 28.75 -12.28 -19.07
N ARG A 50 29.25 -11.88 -17.91
CA ARG A 50 29.91 -12.75 -16.93
C ARG A 50 29.30 -12.54 -15.57
N ALA A 51 29.13 -13.61 -14.80
CA ALA A 51 28.71 -13.53 -13.40
C ALA A 51 29.09 -14.81 -12.65
N ILE A 52 28.97 -14.80 -11.33
CA ILE A 52 29.10 -15.97 -10.47
C ILE A 52 27.71 -16.31 -9.93
N VAL A 53 27.27 -17.56 -10.09
CA VAL A 53 25.97 -18.06 -9.63
C VAL A 53 26.17 -19.03 -8.46
N SER A 54 25.65 -18.73 -7.27
CA SER A 54 25.81 -19.58 -6.07
C SER A 54 24.53 -20.36 -5.74
N VAL A 55 24.48 -21.66 -6.03
CA VAL A 55 23.24 -22.44 -5.80
C VAL A 55 23.30 -23.09 -4.40
N PRO A 56 22.32 -22.85 -3.51
CA PRO A 56 22.24 -23.56 -2.24
C PRO A 56 21.96 -25.05 -2.50
N GLU A 57 22.65 -25.95 -1.80
CA GLU A 57 22.46 -27.40 -1.89
C GLU A 57 20.99 -27.75 -1.62
N THR A 58 20.23 -27.89 -2.70
CA THR A 58 18.89 -28.43 -2.72
C THR A 58 18.93 -29.55 -3.74
N ARG A 59 18.53 -30.75 -3.32
CA ARG A 59 18.60 -32.00 -4.11
C ARG A 59 18.22 -31.74 -5.56
N ASP A 60 19.19 -31.86 -6.46
CA ASP A 60 19.02 -31.71 -7.90
C ASP A 60 17.96 -32.73 -8.37
N PRO A 61 16.75 -32.34 -8.78
CA PRO A 61 15.69 -33.27 -9.13
C PRO A 61 15.95 -34.01 -10.46
N LEU A 62 17.15 -33.84 -11.05
CA LEU A 62 17.55 -34.40 -12.34
C LEU A 62 18.79 -35.31 -12.27
N SER A 63 19.33 -35.62 -11.10
CA SER A 63 20.35 -36.68 -10.98
C SER A 63 19.72 -38.07 -11.13
N PRO A 64 20.12 -38.89 -12.12
CA PRO A 64 19.65 -40.27 -12.23
C PRO A 64 20.34 -41.11 -11.16
N GLU A 65 19.62 -41.45 -10.09
CA GLU A 65 20.11 -42.39 -9.07
C GLU A 65 20.25 -43.80 -9.68
N SER A 66 21.48 -44.30 -9.66
CA SER A 66 21.83 -45.69 -9.95
C SER A 66 21.41 -46.58 -8.77
N ASN A 67 20.30 -47.29 -8.93
CA ASN A 67 19.87 -48.38 -8.05
C ASN A 67 20.78 -49.61 -8.18
N ALA A 68 21.46 -49.98 -7.09
CA ALA A 68 21.90 -51.34 -6.73
C ALA A 68 22.48 -51.25 -5.29
N GLY A 69 22.13 -52.03 -4.29
CA GLY A 69 21.24 -53.17 -4.15
C GLY A 69 21.18 -53.56 -2.66
N ASP A 70 20.28 -54.49 -2.35
CA ASP A 70 20.01 -55.09 -1.04
C ASP A 70 21.24 -55.56 -0.25
N GLY A 71 21.15 -55.48 1.07
CA GLY A 71 22.07 -56.13 2.00
C GLY A 71 21.72 -55.86 3.46
N ASP A 72 20.98 -56.80 4.05
CA ASP A 72 20.65 -56.89 5.47
C ASP A 72 21.89 -56.78 6.38
N GLY A 73 21.74 -56.12 7.53
CA GLY A 73 22.75 -56.12 8.58
C GLY A 73 22.42 -55.20 9.76
N GLU A 74 21.94 -55.80 10.85
CA GLU A 74 21.87 -55.22 12.19
C GLU A 74 23.23 -54.66 12.64
N HIS A 75 23.26 -53.45 13.23
CA HIS A 75 23.89 -53.14 14.53
C HIS A 75 24.05 -51.63 14.79
N ASN A 76 23.78 -51.28 16.05
CA ASN A 76 24.26 -50.15 16.87
C ASN A 76 23.76 -48.72 16.62
N GLU A 77 22.86 -48.33 17.54
CA GLU A 77 22.66 -46.96 18.02
C GLU A 77 23.97 -46.39 18.59
N ILE A 78 24.43 -45.27 18.01
CA ILE A 78 25.30 -44.29 18.68
C ILE A 78 24.68 -42.92 18.43
N LEU A 79 24.24 -42.27 19.51
CA LEU A 79 23.85 -40.87 19.54
C LEU A 79 25.02 -39.97 19.10
N PRO A 80 24.83 -39.00 18.18
CA PRO A 80 25.81 -37.96 17.98
C PRO A 80 25.65 -36.87 19.05
N THR A 81 26.78 -36.54 19.67
CA THR A 81 26.98 -35.46 20.63
C THR A 81 26.89 -34.07 19.98
N LEU A 82 26.47 -33.10 20.80
CA LEU A 82 26.05 -31.73 20.52
C LEU A 82 27.17 -30.74 20.11
N GLU A 83 28.15 -31.12 19.27
CA GLU A 83 29.24 -30.20 18.89
C GLU A 83 29.54 -30.02 17.38
N ASP A 84 28.75 -30.56 16.45
CA ASP A 84 29.00 -30.40 14.99
C ASP A 84 27.92 -29.60 14.22
N ALA A 85 27.11 -28.79 14.91
CA ALA A 85 26.08 -27.94 14.27
C ALA A 85 26.61 -26.62 13.67
N ALA A 86 27.92 -26.52 13.39
CA ALA A 86 28.58 -25.31 12.88
C ALA A 86 29.43 -25.52 11.62
N SER A 87 29.20 -26.59 10.83
CA SER A 87 29.67 -26.66 9.44
C SER A 87 28.56 -26.25 8.48
N ALA A 88 28.61 -24.99 8.10
CA ALA A 88 27.69 -24.28 7.22
C ALA A 88 27.47 -24.99 5.87
N HIS A 89 26.22 -24.93 5.39
CA HIS A 89 25.81 -25.23 4.02
C HIS A 89 26.76 -24.59 2.99
N ALA A 90 27.64 -25.37 2.36
CA ALA A 90 28.56 -24.87 1.35
C ALA A 90 27.81 -24.69 0.03
N ALA A 91 27.38 -23.46 -0.28
CA ALA A 91 26.75 -23.14 -1.57
C ALA A 91 27.71 -23.47 -2.74
N HIS A 92 27.20 -24.12 -3.79
CA HIS A 92 27.99 -24.40 -4.98
C HIS A 92 28.12 -23.16 -5.86
N ILE A 93 29.36 -22.77 -6.15
CA ILE A 93 29.68 -21.54 -6.89
C ILE A 93 29.98 -21.89 -8.36
N TYR A 94 29.22 -21.32 -9.28
CA TYR A 94 29.39 -21.50 -10.72
C TYR A 94 29.80 -20.18 -11.40
N PRO A 95 31.05 -20.02 -11.85
CA PRO A 95 31.41 -18.94 -12.78
C PRO A 95 30.74 -19.21 -14.14
N VAL A 96 29.96 -18.24 -14.62
CA VAL A 96 29.19 -18.33 -15.85
C VAL A 96 29.56 -17.19 -16.78
N GLU A 97 29.78 -17.52 -18.05
CA GLU A 97 30.00 -16.55 -19.12
C GLU A 97 29.11 -16.88 -20.31
N VAL A 98 28.42 -15.87 -20.84
CA VAL A 98 27.49 -15.99 -21.97
C VAL A 98 27.77 -14.89 -22.99
N GLU A 99 28.03 -15.25 -24.24
CA GLU A 99 28.24 -14.33 -25.35
C GLU A 99 27.15 -14.50 -26.41
N ILE A 100 26.44 -13.41 -26.70
CA ILE A 100 25.38 -13.37 -27.72
C ILE A 100 25.98 -12.99 -29.06
N ILE A 101 26.21 -13.98 -29.92
CA ILE A 101 26.78 -13.78 -31.27
C ILE A 101 25.68 -13.35 -32.25
N SER A 102 24.50 -13.99 -32.19
CA SER A 102 23.33 -13.65 -32.99
C SER A 102 22.02 -14.00 -32.27
N ALA A 103 20.86 -13.72 -32.89
CA ALA A 103 19.54 -14.06 -32.32
C ALA A 103 19.30 -15.57 -32.12
N THR A 104 20.08 -16.42 -32.79
CA THR A 104 19.93 -17.88 -32.75
C THR A 104 21.19 -18.62 -32.33
N ASN A 105 22.32 -17.94 -32.15
CA ASN A 105 23.60 -18.56 -31.82
C ASN A 105 24.26 -17.86 -30.64
N TRP A 106 24.30 -18.55 -29.50
CA TRP A 106 24.86 -18.06 -28.23
C TRP A 106 25.95 -19.03 -27.78
N ASN A 107 27.04 -18.48 -27.24
CA ASN A 107 28.10 -19.28 -26.63
C ASN A 107 28.01 -19.14 -25.12
N ALA A 108 27.91 -20.24 -24.38
CA ALA A 108 27.84 -20.22 -22.93
C ALA A 108 28.87 -21.19 -22.34
N THR A 109 29.70 -20.67 -21.44
CA THR A 109 30.68 -21.44 -20.66
C THR A 109 30.24 -21.47 -19.20
N CYS A 110 30.05 -22.68 -18.68
CA CYS A 110 29.68 -22.92 -17.29
C CYS A 110 30.24 -24.29 -16.86
N PRO A 111 30.80 -24.44 -15.65
CA PRO A 111 31.35 -25.71 -15.16
C PRO A 111 30.35 -26.87 -15.15
N CYS A 112 29.04 -26.58 -14.99
CA CYS A 112 27.99 -27.61 -15.04
C CYS A 112 27.85 -28.29 -16.42
N SER A 113 28.45 -27.71 -17.47
CA SER A 113 28.39 -28.23 -18.84
C SER A 113 29.48 -29.28 -19.14
N ALA A 114 30.41 -29.55 -18.21
CA ALA A 114 31.58 -30.40 -18.45
C ALA A 114 31.27 -31.89 -18.73
N GLY A 115 30.01 -32.32 -18.68
CA GLY A 115 29.58 -33.70 -18.95
C GLY A 115 28.48 -33.89 -20.00
N ARG A 116 28.00 -32.82 -20.67
CA ARG A 116 26.88 -32.92 -21.64
C ARG A 116 27.34 -32.72 -23.08
N SER A 117 26.81 -33.54 -24.00
CA SER A 117 27.11 -33.47 -25.44
C SER A 117 26.82 -32.08 -26.04
N PRO A 118 27.57 -31.62 -27.07
CA PRO A 118 27.65 -30.22 -27.48
C PRO A 118 26.47 -29.70 -28.33
N ARG A 119 25.24 -30.19 -28.10
CA ARG A 119 24.04 -29.65 -28.75
C ARG A 119 23.47 -28.48 -27.94
N SER A 120 24.03 -27.30 -28.18
CA SER A 120 23.45 -25.94 -28.11
C SER A 120 22.25 -25.67 -27.18
N THR A 121 22.25 -26.14 -25.94
CA THR A 121 21.31 -25.67 -24.91
C THR A 121 22.11 -25.02 -23.79
N ILE A 122 21.90 -23.73 -23.56
CA ILE A 122 22.46 -23.03 -22.40
C ILE A 122 21.91 -23.66 -21.11
N CYS A 123 22.74 -23.74 -20.06
CA CYS A 123 22.32 -24.29 -18.77
C CYS A 123 21.46 -23.29 -17.97
N ALA A 124 20.84 -23.74 -16.88
CA ALA A 124 20.02 -22.89 -16.01
C ALA A 124 20.82 -21.72 -15.42
N HIS A 125 22.11 -21.92 -15.12
CA HIS A 125 23.01 -20.86 -14.66
C HIS A 125 23.28 -19.80 -15.74
N ALA A 126 23.43 -20.18 -17.00
CA ALA A 126 23.56 -19.24 -18.11
C ALA A 126 22.25 -18.48 -18.36
N ALA A 127 21.10 -19.17 -18.26
CA ALA A 127 19.80 -18.54 -18.34
C ALA A 127 19.57 -17.51 -17.22
N SER A 128 20.02 -17.78 -15.99
CA SER A 128 19.86 -16.87 -14.86
C SER A 128 20.63 -15.55 -15.06
N VAL A 129 21.86 -15.61 -15.59
CA VAL A 129 22.64 -14.41 -15.96
C VAL A 129 21.94 -13.57 -17.04
N LEU A 130 21.32 -14.21 -18.03
CA LEU A 130 20.55 -13.52 -19.06
C LEU A 130 19.27 -12.88 -18.51
N TYR A 131 18.56 -13.56 -17.60
CA TYR A 131 17.43 -12.96 -16.91
C TYR A 131 17.84 -11.80 -15.99
N ARG A 132 19.02 -11.89 -15.36
CA ARG A 132 19.58 -10.79 -14.57
C ARG A 132 19.86 -9.57 -15.44
N TRP A 133 20.40 -9.76 -16.65
CA TRP A 133 20.58 -8.69 -17.62
C TRP A 133 19.25 -8.06 -18.05
N LEU A 134 18.21 -8.85 -18.32
CA LEU A 134 16.89 -8.31 -18.69
C LEU A 134 16.23 -7.53 -17.55
N ALA A 135 16.41 -7.97 -16.30
CA ALA A 135 15.82 -7.33 -15.13
C ALA A 135 16.59 -6.09 -14.69
N GLN A 136 17.93 -6.13 -14.70
CA GLN A 136 18.81 -5.09 -14.16
C GLN A 136 20.07 -4.91 -15.02
N PRO A 137 19.99 -4.35 -16.25
CA PRO A 137 21.15 -4.15 -17.10
C PRO A 137 22.25 -3.30 -16.45
N ALA A 138 21.85 -2.37 -15.59
CA ALA A 138 22.74 -1.45 -14.88
C ALA A 138 23.63 -2.14 -13.82
N SER A 139 23.32 -3.37 -13.40
CA SER A 139 24.15 -4.09 -12.42
C SER A 139 25.44 -4.65 -13.03
N PHE A 140 25.57 -4.68 -14.36
CA PHE A 140 26.74 -5.23 -15.04
C PHE A 140 27.83 -4.18 -15.22
N GLU A 141 28.97 -4.37 -14.54
CA GLU A 141 30.13 -3.50 -14.65
C GLU A 141 30.81 -3.63 -16.03
N VAL A 142 31.09 -2.51 -16.69
CA VAL A 142 31.69 -2.51 -18.03
C VAL A 142 33.20 -2.65 -17.93
N LEU A 143 33.75 -3.80 -18.35
CA LEU A 143 35.20 -3.99 -18.40
C LEU A 143 35.80 -3.33 -19.66
N PRO A 144 36.88 -2.53 -19.51
CA PRO A 144 37.58 -1.96 -20.66
C PRO A 144 38.18 -3.07 -21.53
N ILE A 145 37.99 -2.96 -22.84
CA ILE A 145 38.55 -3.91 -23.80
C ILE A 145 40.08 -3.71 -23.82
N PRO A 146 40.90 -4.76 -23.61
CA PRO A 146 42.35 -4.64 -23.76
C PRO A 146 42.68 -4.22 -25.20
N LEU A 147 43.19 -2.99 -25.36
CA LEU A 147 43.67 -2.51 -26.66
C LEU A 147 44.84 -3.42 -27.12
N PRO A 148 44.84 -3.94 -28.35
CA PRO A 148 46.00 -4.63 -28.90
C PRO A 148 47.20 -3.66 -29.01
N PRO A 149 48.45 -4.16 -28.91
CA PRO A 149 49.65 -3.31 -28.93
C PRO A 149 49.80 -2.62 -30.29
N GLU A 150 49.46 -1.34 -30.34
CA GLU A 150 49.55 -0.51 -31.54
C GLU A 150 50.98 0.03 -31.70
N LYS A 151 51.55 -0.22 -32.87
CA LYS A 151 52.93 0.14 -33.25
C LYS A 151 53.09 1.66 -33.31
N ALA A 152 54.23 2.13 -32.82
CA ALA A 152 54.68 3.52 -32.87
C ALA A 152 54.83 4.07 -34.30
N VAL A 153 54.67 5.41 -34.44
CA VAL A 153 55.26 6.40 -35.41
C VAL A 153 54.26 7.59 -35.62
N PRO A 154 54.68 8.87 -35.83
CA PRO A 154 54.87 9.82 -34.74
C PRO A 154 54.10 11.17 -34.92
N THR A 155 54.10 11.94 -33.82
CA THR A 155 53.87 13.40 -33.64
C THR A 155 53.61 14.31 -34.84
N ARG A 156 52.56 15.16 -34.73
CA ARG A 156 52.69 16.62 -34.97
C ARG A 156 51.56 17.45 -34.31
N ASN A 157 51.98 18.26 -33.33
CA ASN A 157 51.47 19.55 -32.84
C ASN A 157 50.11 20.08 -33.36
N GLN A 158 49.24 20.55 -32.45
CA GLN A 158 49.19 21.97 -32.01
C GLN A 158 48.05 22.23 -30.99
N LYS A 159 48.44 22.91 -29.88
CA LYS A 159 47.85 24.09 -29.20
C LYS A 159 46.32 24.21 -28.98
N LYS A 160 45.78 24.84 -27.93
CA LYS A 160 46.18 25.33 -26.59
C LYS A 160 44.96 26.13 -26.08
N HIS A 161 44.74 26.16 -24.76
CA HIS A 161 43.92 27.13 -23.98
C HIS A 161 42.39 26.96 -24.02
N SER A 162 41.61 27.17 -22.94
CA SER A 162 41.86 27.43 -21.51
C SER A 162 40.50 27.50 -20.78
N THR A 163 40.44 26.97 -19.56
CA THR A 163 39.47 27.22 -18.45
C THR A 163 39.58 28.69 -17.93
N PRO A 164 38.86 29.20 -16.90
CA PRO A 164 37.67 28.78 -16.07
C PRO A 164 36.68 30.00 -15.87
N PRO A 165 35.89 30.22 -14.78
CA PRO A 165 35.62 29.47 -13.54
C PRO A 165 34.15 29.38 -13.06
N ALA A 166 34.03 28.71 -11.91
CA ALA A 166 32.88 28.37 -11.11
C ALA A 166 32.08 29.55 -10.53
N GLN A 167 30.81 29.28 -10.19
CA GLN A 167 30.14 29.89 -9.04
C GLN A 167 29.03 28.97 -8.49
N GLU A 168 29.02 28.88 -7.17
CA GLU A 168 28.05 28.22 -6.29
C GLU A 168 26.62 28.75 -6.49
N ASN A 169 25.62 27.90 -6.28
CA ASN A 169 24.47 28.26 -5.44
C ASN A 169 23.64 27.02 -5.04
N ALA A 170 23.31 27.02 -3.75
CA ALA A 170 22.40 26.11 -3.10
C ALA A 170 20.96 26.26 -3.61
N GLY A 171 20.23 25.14 -3.65
CA GLY A 171 18.79 25.11 -3.93
C GLY A 171 18.21 23.76 -3.57
N LEU A 172 17.55 23.68 -2.42
CA LEU A 172 16.69 22.57 -2.02
C LEU A 172 15.61 22.35 -3.09
N ASN A 173 15.59 21.16 -3.70
CA ASN A 173 14.45 20.69 -4.48
C ASN A 173 13.85 19.45 -3.80
N THR A 174 12.87 19.70 -2.94
CA THR A 174 11.90 18.74 -2.44
C THR A 174 10.91 18.41 -3.56
N THR A 175 11.09 17.28 -4.24
CA THR A 175 10.13 16.77 -5.22
C THR A 175 9.10 15.88 -4.52
N ALA A 176 8.03 16.52 -4.02
CA ALA A 176 6.82 15.82 -3.60
C ALA A 176 6.02 15.39 -4.83
N ASN A 177 6.16 14.13 -5.22
CA ASN A 177 5.42 13.51 -6.32
C ASN A 177 4.45 12.48 -5.72
N ASN A 178 3.14 12.76 -5.71
CA ASN A 178 2.08 11.76 -5.46
C ASN A 178 0.68 12.34 -5.77
N ASN A 179 0.14 12.04 -6.96
CA ASN A 179 -1.28 12.24 -7.32
C ASN A 179 -2.02 10.88 -7.27
N PRO A 180 -3.35 10.86 -7.03
CA PRO A 180 -4.14 9.64 -7.11
C PRO A 180 -4.22 9.11 -8.54
N VAL A 181 -4.38 7.79 -8.64
CA VAL A 181 -4.37 6.97 -9.85
C VAL A 181 -5.58 7.31 -10.73
N VAL A 182 -5.42 8.32 -11.58
CA VAL A 182 -6.06 8.39 -12.90
C VAL A 182 -5.13 7.64 -13.84
N VAL A 183 -5.65 6.74 -14.68
CA VAL A 183 -4.86 6.10 -15.73
C VAL A 183 -4.17 7.21 -16.54
N ARG A 184 -2.85 7.37 -16.33
CA ARG A 184 -2.01 8.38 -16.97
C ARG A 184 -1.67 7.85 -18.36
N TYR A 185 -2.62 7.94 -19.29
CA TYR A 185 -2.29 8.06 -20.70
C TYR A 185 -1.82 9.51 -20.91
N SER A 186 -0.55 9.79 -20.60
CA SER A 186 0.13 10.91 -21.26
C SER A 186 0.93 10.29 -22.39
N GLU A 187 0.22 9.77 -23.40
CA GLU A 187 0.88 9.53 -24.68
C GLU A 187 1.51 10.85 -25.14
N ASP A 188 2.65 10.77 -25.83
CA ASP A 188 3.26 11.94 -26.45
C ASP A 188 2.26 12.54 -27.46
N LEU A 189 1.50 13.54 -27.00
CA LEU A 189 0.47 14.20 -27.79
C LEU A 189 1.06 14.79 -29.08
N VAL A 190 2.33 15.19 -29.04
CA VAL A 190 3.08 15.63 -30.21
C VAL A 190 3.23 14.48 -31.21
N GLY A 191 3.66 13.30 -30.75
CA GLY A 191 3.76 12.09 -31.56
C GLY A 191 2.44 11.69 -32.24
N ILE A 192 1.32 11.78 -31.52
CA ILE A 192 -0.02 11.47 -32.09
C ILE A 192 -0.43 12.51 -33.13
N LEU A 193 -0.25 13.80 -32.84
CA LEU A 193 -0.52 14.87 -33.79
C LEU A 193 0.38 14.74 -35.04
N GLN A 194 1.61 14.26 -34.89
CA GLN A 194 2.50 13.97 -36.02
C GLN A 194 2.02 12.79 -36.88
N GLN A 195 1.10 11.94 -36.43
CA GLN A 195 0.49 10.93 -37.29
C GLN A 195 -0.60 11.52 -38.21
N LEU A 196 -1.15 12.68 -37.88
CA LEU A 196 -2.18 13.36 -38.68
C LEU A 196 -1.62 14.01 -39.96
N GLY A 197 -2.49 14.21 -40.94
CA GLY A 197 -2.15 14.92 -42.17
C GLY A 197 -1.82 16.39 -41.91
N LEU A 198 -0.94 17.00 -42.72
CA LEU A 198 -0.60 18.42 -42.58
C LEU A 198 -1.83 19.34 -42.75
N SER A 199 -2.79 18.95 -43.60
CA SER A 199 -4.08 19.64 -43.75
C SER A 199 -4.90 19.62 -42.46
N GLU A 200 -4.97 18.47 -41.77
CA GLU A 200 -5.70 18.29 -40.52
C GLU A 200 -5.07 19.11 -39.39
N LEU A 201 -3.74 19.10 -39.29
CA LEU A 201 -3.01 19.92 -38.32
C LEU A 201 -3.23 21.42 -38.53
N ARG A 202 -3.28 21.89 -39.78
CA ARG A 202 -3.60 23.29 -40.09
C ARG A 202 -5.05 23.62 -39.74
N ASN A 203 -5.98 22.70 -39.93
CA ASN A 203 -7.38 22.90 -39.53
C ASN A 203 -7.50 22.99 -38.00
N ILE A 204 -6.86 22.08 -37.25
CA ILE A 204 -6.80 22.14 -35.79
C ILE A 204 -6.18 23.48 -35.34
N ALA A 205 -5.05 23.88 -35.94
CA ALA A 205 -4.39 25.15 -35.62
C ALA A 205 -5.32 26.37 -35.81
N ARG A 206 -6.21 26.34 -36.82
CA ARG A 206 -7.20 27.41 -37.03
C ARG A 206 -8.26 27.46 -35.92
N GLU A 207 -8.74 26.31 -35.45
CA GLU A 207 -9.70 26.24 -34.34
C GLU A 207 -9.14 26.88 -33.06
N TYR A 208 -7.83 26.72 -32.82
CA TYR A 208 -7.12 27.35 -31.70
C TYR A 208 -6.62 28.78 -31.99
N ASN A 209 -6.95 29.36 -33.17
CA ASN A 209 -6.49 30.68 -33.62
C ASN A 209 -4.95 30.83 -33.68
N LEU A 210 -4.25 29.76 -34.06
CA LEU A 210 -2.80 29.73 -34.18
C LEU A 210 -2.34 30.13 -35.59
N VAL A 211 -1.33 31.00 -35.66
CA VAL A 211 -0.68 31.40 -36.92
C VAL A 211 0.26 30.28 -37.37
N HIS A 212 -0.05 29.61 -38.48
CA HIS A 212 0.64 28.40 -38.95
C HIS A 212 1.29 28.54 -40.34
N ASN A 213 1.33 29.76 -40.89
CA ASN A 213 1.89 30.01 -42.22
C ASN A 213 3.41 29.80 -42.21
N GLY A 214 3.90 28.86 -43.02
CA GLY A 214 5.34 28.55 -43.14
C GLY A 214 5.90 27.63 -42.05
N ALA A 215 5.10 27.21 -41.07
CA ALA A 215 5.53 26.31 -40.00
C ALA A 215 5.66 24.85 -40.50
N SER A 216 6.68 24.15 -40.00
CA SER A 216 6.85 22.71 -40.24
C SER A 216 5.76 21.90 -39.53
N LYS A 217 5.54 20.65 -39.96
CA LYS A 217 4.54 19.75 -39.37
C LYS A 217 4.74 19.60 -37.85
N GLN A 218 5.99 19.48 -37.41
CA GLN A 218 6.35 19.36 -36.00
C GLN A 218 6.06 20.66 -35.23
N GLN A 219 6.43 21.82 -35.78
CA GLN A 219 6.16 23.11 -35.15
C GLN A 219 4.66 23.34 -34.92
N ILE A 220 3.82 22.97 -35.90
CA ILE A 220 2.37 23.09 -35.76
C ILE A 220 1.85 22.18 -34.64
N ALA A 221 2.34 20.94 -34.56
CA ALA A 221 1.97 20.01 -33.49
C ALA A 221 2.34 20.55 -32.10
N GLU A 222 3.57 21.03 -31.92
CA GLU A 222 4.03 21.63 -30.65
C GLU A 222 3.20 22.86 -30.26
N MET A 223 2.88 23.74 -31.21
CA MET A 223 2.02 24.90 -30.97
C MET A 223 0.60 24.50 -30.54
N ILE A 224 0.03 23.44 -31.12
CA ILE A 224 -1.29 22.91 -30.74
C ILE A 224 -1.22 22.37 -29.31
N VAL A 225 -0.21 21.55 -28.97
CA VAL A 225 -0.05 21.01 -27.62
C VAL A 225 0.06 22.12 -26.58
N GLU A 226 0.84 23.17 -26.86
CA GLU A 226 0.99 24.29 -25.94
C GLU A 226 -0.32 25.08 -25.76
N SER A 227 -1.14 25.17 -26.81
CA SER A 227 -2.47 25.76 -26.71
C SER A 227 -3.47 24.88 -25.95
N VAL A 228 -3.40 23.54 -26.12
CA VAL A 228 -4.25 22.57 -25.41
C VAL A 228 -3.95 22.55 -23.91
N LYS A 229 -2.69 22.80 -23.49
CA LYS A 229 -2.34 22.97 -22.07
C LYS A 229 -3.03 24.17 -21.42
N GLN A 230 -3.47 25.16 -22.20
CA GLN A 230 -4.17 26.33 -21.68
C GLN A 230 -5.67 26.02 -21.52
N PRO A 231 -6.20 25.97 -20.28
CA PRO A 231 -7.58 25.52 -20.06
C PRO A 231 -8.63 26.44 -20.70
N GLU A 232 -8.35 27.75 -20.78
CA GLU A 232 -9.26 28.71 -21.42
C GLU A 232 -9.38 28.50 -22.93
N SER A 233 -8.29 28.09 -23.59
CA SER A 233 -8.29 27.79 -25.02
C SER A 233 -9.13 26.54 -25.32
N VAL A 234 -8.97 25.47 -24.53
CA VAL A 234 -9.79 24.26 -24.64
C VAL A 234 -11.26 24.55 -24.40
N ARG A 235 -11.61 25.33 -23.35
CA ARG A 235 -13.01 25.70 -23.07
C ARG A 235 -13.63 26.50 -24.22
N ARG A 236 -12.86 27.42 -24.83
CA ARG A 236 -13.30 28.19 -26.00
C ARG A 236 -13.63 27.26 -27.16
N VAL A 237 -12.73 26.35 -27.51
CA VAL A 237 -12.95 25.37 -28.60
C VAL A 237 -14.13 24.45 -28.28
N ALA A 238 -14.26 23.98 -27.04
CA ALA A 238 -15.38 23.12 -26.62
C ALA A 238 -16.74 23.84 -26.67
N SER A 239 -16.77 25.17 -26.51
CA SER A 239 -18.00 25.95 -26.62
C SER A 239 -18.58 25.98 -28.04
N THR A 240 -17.75 25.74 -29.07
CA THR A 240 -18.17 25.68 -30.49
C THR A 240 -18.69 24.30 -30.91
N LEU A 241 -18.69 23.31 -29.99
CA LEU A 241 -19.23 21.98 -30.26
C LEU A 241 -20.76 22.00 -30.34
N GLU A 242 -21.29 21.17 -31.24
CA GLU A 242 -22.71 20.82 -31.28
C GLU A 242 -23.14 20.15 -29.97
N LYS A 243 -24.44 20.12 -29.70
CA LYS A 243 -24.98 19.59 -28.43
C LYS A 243 -24.59 18.12 -28.25
N GLU A 244 -24.72 17.32 -29.30
CA GLU A 244 -24.44 15.89 -29.33
C GLU A 244 -22.94 15.62 -29.13
N GLN A 245 -22.08 16.41 -29.79
CA GLN A 245 -20.62 16.34 -29.62
C GLN A 245 -20.19 16.69 -28.20
N ARG A 246 -20.78 17.74 -27.61
CA ARG A 246 -20.51 18.17 -26.24
C ARG A 246 -20.96 17.12 -25.22
N GLN A 247 -22.13 16.52 -25.43
CA GLN A 247 -22.64 15.45 -24.57
C GLN A 247 -21.80 14.17 -24.69
N LEU A 248 -21.37 13.79 -25.89
CA LEU A 248 -20.46 12.67 -26.11
C LEU A 248 -19.12 12.90 -25.43
N LEU A 249 -18.53 14.08 -25.60
CA LEU A 249 -17.27 14.44 -24.94
C LEU A 249 -17.41 14.41 -23.42
N ALA A 250 -18.48 14.98 -22.86
CA ALA A 250 -18.74 14.94 -21.42
C ALA A 250 -18.88 13.50 -20.90
N ALA A 251 -19.64 12.65 -21.60
CA ALA A 251 -19.81 11.25 -21.23
C ALA A 251 -18.49 10.47 -21.33
N LEU A 252 -17.65 10.74 -22.34
CA LEU A 252 -16.31 10.16 -22.47
C LEU A 252 -15.38 10.57 -21.32
N VAL A 253 -15.38 11.85 -20.94
CA VAL A 253 -14.61 12.33 -19.78
C VAL A 253 -15.07 11.64 -18.50
N LEU A 254 -16.38 11.52 -18.29
CA LEU A 254 -16.96 10.84 -17.12
C LEU A 254 -16.66 9.34 -17.10
N ALA A 255 -16.55 8.69 -18.27
CA ALA A 255 -16.18 7.27 -18.41
C ALA A 255 -14.67 7.00 -18.22
N GLY A 256 -13.88 7.98 -17.76
CA GLY A 256 -12.45 7.84 -17.54
C GLY A 256 -11.58 8.30 -18.70
N GLY A 257 -12.18 8.75 -19.81
CA GLY A 257 -11.47 9.40 -20.91
C GLY A 257 -10.86 8.47 -21.95
N ALA A 258 -11.06 7.15 -21.88
CA ALA A 258 -10.62 6.22 -22.91
C ALA A 258 -11.64 5.08 -23.07
N LEU A 259 -12.05 4.77 -24.31
CA LEU A 259 -13.01 3.70 -24.64
C LEU A 259 -12.65 3.02 -25.96
N ASN A 260 -13.00 1.75 -26.13
CA ASN A 260 -12.92 1.09 -27.43
C ASN A 260 -14.13 1.45 -28.32
N ASP A 261 -14.06 1.09 -29.61
CA ASP A 261 -15.09 1.43 -30.60
C ASP A 261 -16.49 0.88 -30.22
N ASP A 262 -16.57 -0.31 -29.62
CA ASP A 262 -17.84 -0.94 -29.24
C ASP A 262 -18.46 -0.31 -27.98
N ASP A 263 -17.66 0.00 -26.96
CA ASP A 263 -18.10 0.72 -25.76
C ASP A 263 -18.58 2.11 -26.12
N LEU A 264 -17.87 2.80 -26.99
CA LEU A 264 -18.21 4.13 -27.48
C LEU A 264 -19.54 4.10 -28.24
N ARG A 265 -19.76 3.11 -29.12
CA ARG A 265 -21.04 2.93 -29.81
C ARG A 265 -22.17 2.68 -28.81
N GLY A 266 -21.96 1.75 -27.88
CA GLY A 266 -22.93 1.46 -26.83
C GLY A 266 -23.22 2.67 -25.96
N LEU A 267 -22.22 3.49 -25.61
CA LEU A 267 -22.39 4.72 -24.85
C LEU A 267 -23.22 5.74 -25.64
N PHE A 268 -22.91 5.94 -26.93
CA PHE A 268 -23.67 6.85 -27.79
C PHE A 268 -25.15 6.46 -27.89
N GLU A 269 -25.46 5.17 -27.99
CA GLU A 269 -26.82 4.62 -28.01
C GLU A 269 -27.52 4.75 -26.65
N ARG A 270 -26.85 4.37 -25.55
CA ARG A 270 -27.42 4.42 -24.19
C ARG A 270 -27.74 5.83 -23.71
N PHE A 271 -26.99 6.83 -24.16
CA PHE A 271 -27.28 8.24 -23.91
C PHE A 271 -28.23 8.86 -24.96
N SER A 272 -28.64 8.09 -25.97
CA SER A 272 -29.55 8.52 -27.03
C SER A 272 -29.08 9.81 -27.74
N LEU A 273 -27.78 9.89 -28.02
CA LEU A 273 -27.13 11.08 -28.60
C LEU A 273 -27.39 11.24 -30.09
N GLY A 274 -28.01 10.25 -30.74
CA GLY A 274 -28.32 10.27 -32.16
C GLY A 274 -28.46 8.88 -32.77
N GLN A 275 -28.51 8.81 -34.09
CA GLN A 275 -28.45 7.53 -34.82
C GLN A 275 -27.00 7.01 -34.90
N PRO A 276 -26.75 5.69 -34.96
CA PRO A 276 -25.39 5.14 -35.06
C PRO A 276 -24.54 5.73 -36.20
N ALA A 277 -25.16 6.11 -37.32
CA ALA A 277 -24.48 6.76 -38.45
C ALA A 277 -23.95 8.17 -38.13
N GLN A 278 -24.50 8.84 -37.12
CA GLN A 278 -24.08 10.17 -36.68
C GLN A 278 -22.85 10.12 -35.75
N LEU A 279 -22.57 8.97 -35.12
CA LEU A 279 -21.42 8.79 -34.25
C LEU A 279 -20.10 9.14 -34.96
N GLN A 280 -19.91 8.64 -36.19
CA GLN A 280 -18.69 8.93 -36.95
C GLN A 280 -18.50 10.42 -37.22
N ARG A 281 -19.59 11.16 -37.49
CA ARG A 281 -19.51 12.62 -37.67
C ARG A 281 -19.14 13.33 -36.37
N ALA A 282 -19.73 12.90 -35.25
CA ALA A 282 -19.40 13.44 -33.94
C ALA A 282 -17.92 13.21 -33.58
N LEU A 283 -17.39 12.01 -33.85
CA LEU A 283 -15.99 11.67 -33.60
C LEU A 283 -15.03 12.48 -34.46
N LEU A 284 -15.30 12.59 -35.76
CA LEU A 284 -14.48 13.41 -36.66
C LEU A 284 -14.51 14.90 -36.25
N GLY A 285 -15.66 15.41 -35.81
CA GLY A 285 -15.78 16.78 -35.30
C GLY A 285 -14.99 17.04 -34.02
N LEU A 286 -14.94 16.05 -33.11
CA LEU A 286 -14.12 16.12 -31.89
C LEU A 286 -12.62 16.00 -32.20
N GLN A 287 -12.25 15.13 -33.14
CA GLN A 287 -10.88 14.93 -33.59
C GLN A 287 -10.33 16.15 -34.34
N SER A 288 -11.12 16.77 -35.21
CA SER A 288 -10.72 17.99 -35.94
C SER A 288 -10.47 19.20 -35.02
N LYS A 289 -10.91 19.12 -33.76
CA LYS A 289 -10.69 20.13 -32.72
C LYS A 289 -9.64 19.72 -31.68
N ALA A 290 -8.92 18.61 -31.92
CA ALA A 290 -7.93 18.05 -30.99
C ALA A 290 -8.46 17.79 -29.57
N LEU A 291 -9.76 17.49 -29.44
CA LEU A 291 -10.39 17.15 -28.16
C LEU A 291 -10.45 15.64 -27.91
N LEU A 292 -10.29 14.84 -28.97
CA LEU A 292 -10.37 13.39 -28.94
C LEU A 292 -9.42 12.83 -30.00
N PHE A 293 -8.74 11.73 -29.69
CA PHE A 293 -7.84 11.08 -30.62
C PHE A 293 -8.08 9.57 -30.66
N ARG A 294 -7.70 8.96 -31.77
CA ARG A 294 -7.75 7.52 -31.97
C ARG A 294 -6.33 6.98 -31.81
N THR A 295 -6.11 6.04 -30.90
CA THR A 295 -4.82 5.37 -30.74
C THR A 295 -4.76 4.19 -31.69
N ASN A 296 -3.85 4.24 -32.66
CA ASN A 296 -3.46 3.04 -33.38
C ASN A 296 -2.34 2.39 -32.58
N SER A 297 -2.59 1.21 -32.00
CA SER A 297 -1.64 0.46 -31.19
C SER A 297 -0.38 0.10 -31.98
N LEU A 298 0.59 1.02 -32.07
CA LEU A 298 1.92 0.82 -32.65
C LEU A 298 3.03 1.61 -31.93
N SER A 299 2.79 2.11 -30.71
CA SER A 299 3.81 2.77 -29.89
C SER A 299 3.98 2.04 -28.56
N ASP A 300 4.85 1.03 -28.56
CA ASP A 300 5.30 0.27 -27.39
C ASP A 300 6.44 1.04 -26.70
N GLU A 301 6.12 1.82 -25.67
CA GLU A 301 7.05 2.14 -24.57
C GLU A 301 6.24 2.29 -23.27
N GLY A 302 6.31 1.28 -22.38
CA GLY A 302 6.01 1.47 -20.96
C GLY A 302 5.12 0.46 -20.25
N TYR A 303 4.51 -0.53 -20.92
CA TYR A 303 3.70 -1.54 -20.25
C TYR A 303 4.09 -2.96 -20.62
N SER A 304 5.16 -3.45 -19.98
CA SER A 304 5.35 -4.87 -19.72
C SER A 304 4.94 -5.18 -18.28
N ARG A 305 3.64 -5.36 -18.03
CA ARG A 305 3.15 -6.28 -17.00
C ARG A 305 1.88 -6.96 -17.50
N SER A 306 1.88 -8.29 -17.33
CA SER A 306 0.82 -9.26 -17.63
C SER A 306 0.78 -9.78 -19.06
N ASN A 307 1.47 -10.91 -19.26
CA ASN A 307 1.28 -11.85 -20.35
C ASN A 307 -0.22 -12.15 -20.56
N LEU A 308 -0.79 -11.57 -21.62
CA LEU A 308 -2.09 -11.90 -22.18
C LEU A 308 -1.85 -12.36 -23.62
N GLY A 309 -1.88 -13.67 -23.83
CA GLY A 309 -2.19 -14.22 -25.15
C GLY A 309 -3.67 -13.95 -25.44
N GLY A 310 -3.93 -13.12 -26.48
CA GLY A 310 -5.27 -12.83 -26.99
C GLY A 310 -5.43 -11.37 -27.44
N ASN A 311 -5.35 -11.12 -28.76
CA ASN A 311 -5.74 -9.92 -29.51
C ASN A 311 -5.62 -8.53 -28.84
N TRP A 312 -4.39 -7.99 -28.77
CA TRP A 312 -4.10 -6.60 -28.38
C TRP A 312 -4.10 -5.63 -29.58
N LEU A 313 -5.16 -5.62 -30.38
CA LEU A 313 -5.35 -4.67 -31.50
C LEU A 313 -6.66 -3.88 -31.35
N ASP A 314 -7.09 -3.60 -30.12
CA ASP A 314 -8.25 -2.72 -29.92
C ASP A 314 -7.81 -1.26 -30.07
N ILE A 315 -8.07 -0.72 -31.25
CA ILE A 315 -7.98 0.69 -31.58
C ILE A 315 -8.95 1.44 -30.63
N GLY A 316 -8.41 2.27 -29.74
CA GLY A 316 -9.17 3.00 -28.73
C GLY A 316 -9.31 4.48 -29.05
N TRP A 317 -10.38 5.10 -28.56
CA TRP A 317 -10.51 6.56 -28.52
C TRP A 317 -10.11 7.06 -27.14
N PHE A 318 -9.37 8.17 -27.08
CA PHE A 318 -9.01 8.79 -25.81
C PHE A 318 -9.09 10.32 -25.84
N VAL A 319 -9.41 10.89 -24.69
CA VAL A 319 -9.46 12.33 -24.40
C VAL A 319 -8.18 12.71 -23.65
N PRO A 320 -7.37 13.65 -24.16
CA PRO A 320 -6.16 14.11 -23.48
C PRO A 320 -6.42 14.58 -22.05
N THR A 321 -5.45 14.39 -21.15
CA THR A 321 -5.56 14.78 -19.74
C THR A 321 -5.79 16.28 -19.55
N GLU A 322 -5.16 17.08 -20.40
CA GLU A 322 -5.25 18.53 -20.47
C GLU A 322 -6.68 18.96 -20.82
N VAL A 323 -7.29 18.26 -21.77
CA VAL A 323 -8.69 18.49 -22.17
C VAL A 323 -9.63 18.11 -21.03
N ARG A 324 -9.42 16.96 -20.38
CA ARG A 324 -10.21 16.53 -19.22
C ARG A 324 -10.16 17.54 -18.08
N GLY A 325 -8.95 18.00 -17.73
CA GLY A 325 -8.75 19.00 -16.67
C GLY A 325 -9.36 20.36 -16.99
N ALA A 326 -9.39 20.75 -18.27
CA ALA A 326 -9.94 22.04 -18.69
C ALA A 326 -11.48 22.09 -18.65
N LEU A 327 -12.16 21.01 -19.04
CA LEU A 327 -13.62 21.00 -19.28
C LEU A 327 -14.49 21.04 -18.01
N ARG A 328 -13.94 20.72 -16.82
CA ARG A 328 -14.67 20.69 -15.53
C ARG A 328 -16.05 20.02 -15.65
N VAL A 329 -16.10 18.85 -16.29
CA VAL A 329 -17.34 18.09 -16.47
C VAL A 329 -17.80 17.56 -15.11
N SER A 330 -19.06 17.83 -14.75
CA SER A 330 -19.67 17.30 -13.52
C SER A 330 -20.68 16.20 -13.85
N VAL A 331 -20.88 15.30 -12.88
CA VAL A 331 -21.92 14.27 -12.96
C VAL A 331 -23.30 14.95 -12.97
N PRO A 332 -24.20 14.61 -13.91
CA PRO A 332 -25.55 15.14 -13.91
C PRO A 332 -26.31 14.61 -12.70
N ILE A 333 -26.68 15.51 -11.77
CA ILE A 333 -27.42 15.16 -10.56
C ILE A 333 -28.92 15.37 -10.74
N SER A 334 -29.71 14.44 -10.22
CA SER A 334 -31.14 14.64 -9.97
C SER A 334 -31.31 15.02 -8.51
N VAL A 335 -31.61 16.29 -8.23
CA VAL A 335 -31.72 16.79 -6.86
C VAL A 335 -32.92 16.14 -6.17
N PHE A 336 -32.74 15.73 -4.92
CA PHE A 336 -33.79 15.22 -4.06
C PHE A 336 -34.13 16.26 -2.99
N ASP A 337 -35.41 16.61 -2.86
CA ASP A 337 -35.88 17.50 -1.80
C ASP A 337 -36.29 16.67 -0.57
N ILE A 338 -35.66 16.94 0.58
CA ILE A 338 -35.96 16.26 1.85
C ILE A 338 -37.25 16.80 2.48
N GLU A 339 -37.59 18.07 2.25
CA GLU A 339 -38.80 18.69 2.83
C GLU A 339 -40.06 18.19 2.13
N HIS A 340 -39.94 17.85 0.86
CA HIS A 340 -41.01 17.31 0.03
C HIS A 340 -40.62 15.93 -0.54
N PRO A 341 -40.43 14.90 0.31
CA PRO A 341 -40.18 13.56 -0.16
C PRO A 341 -41.48 13.11 -0.83
N GLY A 342 -41.50 13.08 -2.17
CA GLY A 342 -42.74 12.89 -2.94
C GLY A 342 -43.58 11.71 -2.42
N GLU A 343 -44.91 11.77 -2.65
CA GLU A 343 -45.95 10.89 -2.05
C GLU A 343 -45.60 9.39 -1.97
N LYS A 344 -44.74 8.90 -2.87
CA LYS A 344 -44.27 7.51 -2.94
C LYS A 344 -43.31 7.07 -1.83
N HIS A 345 -42.67 8.00 -1.11
CA HIS A 345 -41.57 7.68 -0.19
C HIS A 345 -41.94 7.70 1.29
N GLY A 346 -43.08 8.31 1.66
CA GLY A 346 -43.54 8.39 3.04
C GLY A 346 -42.57 9.15 3.95
N ASN A 347 -42.57 8.82 5.25
CA ASN A 347 -41.60 9.39 6.21
C ASN A 347 -40.19 8.92 5.87
N VAL A 348 -39.27 9.87 5.75
CA VAL A 348 -37.86 9.63 5.45
C VAL A 348 -37.00 9.72 6.70
N GLN A 349 -36.00 8.84 6.82
CA GLN A 349 -35.00 8.87 7.89
C GLN A 349 -33.68 9.37 7.33
N VAL A 350 -33.15 10.45 7.90
CA VAL A 350 -31.86 11.02 7.50
C VAL A 350 -30.78 10.51 8.45
N LEU A 351 -29.79 9.81 7.91
CA LEU A 351 -28.58 9.41 8.61
C LEU A 351 -27.45 10.35 8.23
N ARG A 352 -26.96 11.12 9.20
CA ARG A 352 -25.81 12.01 9.02
C ARG A 352 -24.55 11.34 9.52
N SER A 353 -23.50 11.40 8.71
CA SER A 353 -22.17 10.96 9.11
C SER A 353 -21.53 11.99 10.02
N GLU A 354 -20.90 11.52 11.10
CA GLU A 354 -20.16 12.38 12.01
C GLU A 354 -18.70 12.50 11.52
N PRO A 355 -18.18 13.73 11.39
CA PRO A 355 -16.79 13.96 11.01
C PRO A 355 -15.80 13.23 11.92
N TYR A 356 -14.82 12.54 11.33
CA TYR A 356 -13.71 11.85 12.05
C TYR A 356 -14.11 10.75 13.04
N ARG A 357 -15.40 10.40 13.15
CA ARG A 357 -15.88 9.34 14.07
C ARG A 357 -15.16 8.02 13.88
N ILE A 358 -14.80 7.68 12.63
CA ILE A 358 -14.03 6.47 12.33
C ILE A 358 -12.71 6.41 13.09
N LEU A 359 -12.03 7.53 13.34
CA LEU A 359 -10.76 7.53 14.07
C LEU A 359 -10.95 7.15 15.56
N SER A 360 -12.00 7.67 16.20
CA SER A 360 -12.39 7.29 17.56
C SER A 360 -12.84 5.84 17.63
N ASP A 361 -13.69 5.41 16.70
CA ASP A 361 -14.16 4.02 16.64
C ASP A 361 -13.01 3.03 16.39
N LEU A 362 -12.02 3.38 15.56
CA LEU A 362 -10.81 2.58 15.35
C LEU A 362 -10.01 2.42 16.64
N LEU A 363 -9.87 3.49 17.44
CA LEU A 363 -9.19 3.42 18.73
C LEU A 363 -9.97 2.55 19.73
N LEU A 364 -11.29 2.71 19.82
CA LEU A 364 -12.14 1.88 20.67
C LEU A 364 -12.02 0.39 20.30
N ILE A 365 -12.06 0.07 19.01
CA ILE A 365 -11.93 -1.30 18.51
C ILE A 365 -10.54 -1.84 18.85
N ALA A 366 -9.47 -1.09 18.60
CA ALA A 366 -8.12 -1.51 18.95
C ALA A 366 -7.99 -1.79 20.46
N ARG A 367 -8.49 -0.89 21.32
CA ARG A 367 -8.45 -1.06 22.78
C ARG A 367 -9.35 -2.19 23.28
N SER A 368 -10.46 -2.50 22.59
CA SER A 368 -11.36 -3.61 22.94
C SER A 368 -10.71 -5.00 22.82
N LEU A 369 -9.67 -5.09 21.97
CA LEU A 369 -8.88 -6.28 21.70
C LEU A 369 -7.72 -6.49 22.67
N ILE A 370 -7.45 -5.56 23.58
CA ILE A 370 -6.45 -5.76 24.63
C ILE A 370 -6.87 -6.97 25.47
N GLY A 371 -5.98 -7.96 25.54
CA GLY A 371 -6.20 -9.23 26.25
C GLY A 371 -6.96 -10.30 25.46
N TYR A 372 -7.38 -10.02 24.22
CA TYR A 372 -7.97 -11.06 23.36
C TYR A 372 -6.90 -12.04 22.86
N ARG A 373 -7.22 -13.34 22.90
CA ARG A 373 -6.38 -14.42 22.38
C ARG A 373 -6.98 -14.99 21.10
N LEU A 374 -6.18 -15.02 20.04
CA LEU A 374 -6.52 -15.59 18.74
C LEU A 374 -6.59 -17.12 18.84
N ASP A 375 -7.56 -17.69 18.13
CA ASP A 375 -7.56 -19.13 17.85
C ASP A 375 -6.49 -19.48 16.81
N VAL A 376 -5.93 -20.69 16.89
CA VAL A 376 -4.85 -21.21 16.03
C VAL A 376 -5.25 -21.19 14.54
N ASN A 377 -6.55 -21.25 14.26
CA ASN A 377 -7.11 -21.27 12.90
C ASN A 377 -7.42 -19.88 12.32
N GLU A 378 -7.09 -18.79 13.01
CA GLU A 378 -7.29 -17.45 12.47
C GLU A 378 -6.14 -17.07 11.51
N HIS A 379 -6.47 -16.77 10.25
CA HIS A 379 -5.47 -16.48 9.20
C HIS A 379 -5.55 -15.04 8.66
N TRP A 380 -6.50 -14.24 9.15
CA TRP A 380 -6.79 -12.89 8.65
C TRP A 380 -5.75 -11.83 9.05
N LEU A 381 -4.84 -12.16 9.96
CA LEU A 381 -3.66 -11.34 10.25
C LEU A 381 -2.45 -11.93 9.53
N PRO A 382 -1.69 -11.14 8.75
CA PRO A 382 -0.46 -11.62 8.16
C PRO A 382 0.52 -12.07 9.25
N ALA A 383 1.21 -13.20 9.02
CA ALA A 383 2.29 -13.65 9.88
C ALA A 383 3.36 -12.54 9.91
N THR A 384 3.73 -12.11 11.13
CA THR A 384 4.56 -10.94 11.44
C THR A 384 5.63 -10.64 10.38
N ALA A 385 5.44 -9.54 9.64
CA ALA A 385 6.54 -8.86 8.97
C ALA A 385 7.33 -8.07 10.03
N ALA A 386 8.66 -8.11 9.95
CA ALA A 386 9.57 -7.51 10.92
C ALA A 386 9.18 -6.07 11.29
N ARG A 387 9.22 -5.79 12.60
CA ARG A 387 8.95 -4.52 13.29
C ARG A 387 9.33 -3.26 12.48
N PRO A 388 8.42 -2.30 12.24
CA PRO A 388 8.79 -0.98 11.76
C PRO A 388 9.33 -0.14 12.93
N ASP A 389 10.58 0.33 12.84
CA ASP A 389 11.16 1.26 13.81
C ASP A 389 10.33 2.55 13.90
N SER A 390 10.17 3.05 15.13
CA SER A 390 9.44 4.25 15.52
C SER A 390 9.94 5.50 14.79
N SER A 391 9.41 5.75 13.60
CA SER A 391 9.57 7.01 12.89
C SER A 391 8.33 7.26 12.03
N VAL A 392 7.91 8.52 11.98
CA VAL A 392 6.70 9.05 11.30
C VAL A 392 6.67 8.75 9.78
N THR A 393 7.66 8.04 9.24
CA THR A 393 7.83 7.67 7.83
C THR A 393 7.29 6.27 7.45
N ALA A 394 6.75 5.49 8.38
CA ALA A 394 6.33 4.09 8.13
C ALA A 394 5.10 3.93 7.19
N LEU A 395 4.27 4.95 7.02
CA LEU A 395 3.10 4.92 6.12
C LEU A 395 3.46 4.81 4.62
N SER A 396 4.74 4.95 4.26
CA SER A 396 5.20 4.81 2.87
C SER A 396 5.84 3.44 2.53
N ALA A 397 6.09 2.56 3.51
CA ALA A 397 6.89 1.35 3.32
C ALA A 397 6.08 0.05 3.16
N ALA A 398 4.80 0.04 3.52
CA ALA A 398 3.96 -1.17 3.56
C ALA A 398 3.51 -1.71 2.17
N ALA A 399 4.00 -1.16 1.05
CA ALA A 399 3.59 -1.55 -0.31
C ALA A 399 4.38 -2.74 -0.92
N SER A 400 5.26 -3.39 -0.14
CA SER A 400 6.08 -4.52 -0.60
C SER A 400 6.06 -5.66 0.43
N ALA A 401 4.96 -6.40 0.52
CA ALA A 401 4.94 -7.68 1.22
C ALA A 401 4.43 -8.79 0.29
N VAL A 402 5.13 -9.92 0.29
CA VAL A 402 4.91 -11.12 -0.53
C VAL A 402 3.94 -12.06 0.20
N PRO A 403 2.92 -12.65 -0.44
CA PRO A 403 2.05 -13.63 0.21
C PRO A 403 2.73 -15.01 0.33
N PRO A 404 2.36 -15.83 1.34
CA PRO A 404 2.96 -17.14 1.56
C PRO A 404 2.44 -18.20 0.58
N THR A 405 3.30 -19.17 0.28
CA THR A 405 3.01 -20.41 -0.45
C THR A 405 2.08 -21.34 0.33
N PHE A 406 1.00 -21.77 -0.32
CA PHE A 406 0.00 -22.70 0.22
C PHE A 406 0.56 -24.13 0.31
N VAL A 407 0.39 -24.78 1.46
CA VAL A 407 0.54 -26.24 1.63
C VAL A 407 -0.86 -26.85 1.64
N PRO A 408 -1.17 -27.86 0.80
CA PRO A 408 -2.50 -28.46 0.78
C PRO A 408 -2.74 -29.30 2.04
N SER A 409 -3.78 -28.96 2.82
CA SER A 409 -4.31 -29.79 3.90
C SER A 409 -5.27 -30.88 3.37
N PRO A 410 -5.41 -32.02 4.08
CA PRO A 410 -6.08 -33.22 3.57
C PRO A 410 -7.61 -33.13 3.63
N GLN A 411 -8.26 -33.67 2.59
CA GLN A 411 -9.72 -33.71 2.43
C GLN A 411 -10.40 -34.64 3.44
N PRO A 412 -11.61 -34.30 3.95
CA PRO A 412 -12.49 -35.27 4.59
C PRO A 412 -13.24 -36.10 3.54
N THR A 413 -13.35 -37.40 3.82
CA THR A 413 -13.94 -38.44 3.00
C THR A 413 -15.44 -38.25 2.75
N THR A 414 -15.80 -38.32 1.46
CA THR A 414 -17.14 -38.16 0.91
C THR A 414 -18.05 -39.36 1.22
N THR A 415 -19.25 -39.10 1.74
CA THR A 415 -20.38 -40.03 1.72
C THR A 415 -21.22 -39.81 0.46
N ALA A 416 -21.60 -40.91 -0.18
CA ALA A 416 -22.21 -40.97 -1.51
C ALA A 416 -23.72 -40.69 -1.52
N PHE A 417 -24.21 -39.99 -2.55
CA PHE A 417 -25.61 -40.01 -3.02
C PHE A 417 -25.68 -39.59 -4.52
N PRO A 418 -26.77 -39.90 -5.25
CA PRO A 418 -26.69 -40.52 -6.57
C PRO A 418 -26.95 -39.54 -7.71
N ALA A 419 -26.37 -39.88 -8.86
CA ALA A 419 -26.51 -39.16 -10.11
C ALA A 419 -27.96 -39.13 -10.62
N SER A 420 -28.46 -37.92 -10.89
CA SER A 420 -29.53 -37.69 -11.85
C SER A 420 -29.00 -36.77 -12.95
N LEU A 421 -29.04 -37.28 -14.18
CA LEU A 421 -28.59 -36.63 -15.40
C LEU A 421 -29.54 -35.46 -15.75
N THR A 422 -29.06 -34.23 -15.58
CA THR A 422 -29.63 -33.04 -16.22
C THR A 422 -28.54 -32.28 -16.98
N LEU A 423 -28.98 -31.57 -18.04
CA LEU A 423 -28.19 -30.88 -19.05
C LEU A 423 -26.85 -30.32 -18.56
N ARG A 424 -25.79 -30.53 -19.36
CA ARG A 424 -24.41 -30.04 -19.16
C ARG A 424 -24.38 -28.54 -18.80
N SER A 425 -24.44 -28.24 -17.51
CA SER A 425 -23.99 -26.97 -16.95
C SER A 425 -22.48 -26.90 -17.13
N GLU A 426 -21.96 -25.76 -17.57
CA GLU A 426 -20.51 -25.52 -17.56
C GLU A 426 -19.99 -25.76 -16.13
N PRO A 427 -18.84 -26.44 -15.96
CA PRO A 427 -18.32 -26.71 -14.64
C PRO A 427 -17.94 -25.37 -13.98
N ASN A 428 -18.62 -25.00 -12.90
CA ASN A 428 -18.40 -23.80 -12.12
C ASN A 428 -18.26 -24.14 -10.63
N VAL A 429 -17.55 -23.30 -9.88
CA VAL A 429 -17.31 -23.49 -8.44
C VAL A 429 -17.51 -22.15 -7.73
N PRO A 430 -18.21 -22.11 -6.57
CA PRO A 430 -18.30 -20.90 -5.76
C PRO A 430 -16.92 -20.51 -5.24
N LEU A 431 -16.60 -19.22 -5.25
CA LEU A 431 -15.34 -18.75 -4.72
C LEU A 431 -15.29 -18.88 -3.18
N PRO A 432 -14.11 -19.17 -2.61
CA PRO A 432 -13.94 -19.29 -1.17
C PRO A 432 -14.10 -17.93 -0.46
N VAL A 433 -14.12 -17.97 0.87
CA VAL A 433 -14.07 -16.77 1.70
C VAL A 433 -12.66 -16.15 1.59
N PRO A 434 -12.52 -14.82 1.46
CA PRO A 434 -11.21 -14.17 1.52
C PRO A 434 -10.51 -14.42 2.87
N ASP A 435 -9.19 -14.67 2.83
CA ASP A 435 -8.39 -14.97 4.03
C ASP A 435 -8.38 -13.84 5.06
N GLU A 436 -8.54 -12.60 4.61
CA GLU A 436 -8.54 -11.36 5.40
C GLU A 436 -9.82 -11.13 6.23
N ILE A 437 -10.85 -11.96 6.05
CA ILE A 437 -12.10 -11.80 6.80
C ILE A 437 -11.90 -12.36 8.22
N PRO A 438 -12.09 -11.54 9.27
CA PRO A 438 -11.98 -12.01 10.65
C PRO A 438 -13.07 -13.01 11.00
N SER A 439 -12.78 -13.89 11.95
CA SER A 439 -13.71 -14.91 12.42
C SER A 439 -14.95 -14.26 13.07
N GLU A 440 -16.09 -14.94 13.00
CA GLU A 440 -17.32 -14.47 13.63
C GLU A 440 -17.18 -14.36 15.15
N ALA A 441 -16.32 -15.18 15.77
CA ALA A 441 -16.04 -15.11 17.20
C ALA A 441 -15.37 -13.78 17.61
N VAL A 442 -14.40 -13.30 16.83
CA VAL A 442 -13.75 -12.00 17.04
C VAL A 442 -14.78 -10.87 16.89
N LEU A 443 -15.61 -10.93 15.86
CA LEU A 443 -16.64 -9.92 15.61
C LEU A 443 -17.66 -9.88 16.75
N GLN A 444 -18.10 -11.03 17.25
CA GLN A 444 -18.99 -11.12 18.40
C GLN A 444 -18.36 -10.53 19.66
N TRP A 445 -17.08 -10.85 19.94
CA TRP A 445 -16.33 -10.30 21.07
C TRP A 445 -16.28 -8.76 21.04
N ILE A 446 -15.93 -8.19 19.89
CA ILE A 446 -15.85 -6.74 19.73
C ILE A 446 -17.25 -6.12 19.81
N SER A 447 -18.25 -6.73 19.15
CA SER A 447 -19.62 -6.20 19.12
C SER A 447 -20.27 -6.12 20.50
N ALA A 448 -19.88 -7.01 21.43
CA ALA A 448 -20.33 -6.98 22.81
C ALA A 448 -19.84 -5.73 23.58
N LYS A 449 -18.70 -5.15 23.16
CA LYS A 449 -18.12 -3.95 23.79
C LYS A 449 -18.36 -2.67 22.98
N VAL A 450 -18.31 -2.77 21.65
CA VAL A 450 -18.49 -1.66 20.71
C VAL A 450 -19.71 -1.95 19.82
N PRO A 451 -20.88 -1.34 20.08
CA PRO A 451 -22.11 -1.64 19.36
C PRO A 451 -22.09 -1.03 17.95
N ARG A 452 -21.52 -1.79 17.01
CA ARG A 452 -21.42 -1.48 15.58
C ARG A 452 -21.83 -2.69 14.76
N SER A 453 -22.21 -2.44 13.50
CA SER A 453 -22.57 -3.53 12.59
C SER A 453 -21.36 -4.45 12.32
N PRO A 454 -21.57 -5.76 12.08
CA PRO A 454 -20.48 -6.67 11.74
C PRO A 454 -19.69 -6.25 10.49
N ALA A 455 -20.36 -5.63 9.50
CA ALA A 455 -19.68 -5.08 8.32
C ALA A 455 -18.72 -3.93 8.70
N TYR A 456 -19.16 -3.03 9.58
CA TYR A 456 -18.31 -1.94 10.08
C TYR A 456 -17.10 -2.48 10.82
N LEU A 457 -17.29 -3.45 11.73
CA LEU A 457 -16.22 -4.04 12.53
C LEU A 457 -15.19 -4.75 11.65
N ARG A 458 -15.63 -5.49 10.62
CA ARG A 458 -14.74 -6.10 9.62
C ARG A 458 -13.89 -5.04 8.90
N GLY A 459 -14.52 -3.99 8.38
CA GLY A 459 -13.81 -2.91 7.72
C GLY A 459 -12.83 -2.18 8.63
N ALA A 460 -13.21 -1.93 9.88
CA ALA A 460 -12.37 -1.24 10.87
C ALA A 460 -11.16 -2.09 11.29
N LEU A 461 -11.36 -3.39 11.58
CA LEU A 461 -10.27 -4.31 11.86
C LEU A 461 -9.29 -4.38 10.69
N HIS A 462 -9.81 -4.43 9.47
CA HIS A 462 -9.01 -4.45 8.26
C HIS A 462 -8.15 -3.18 8.11
N ILE A 463 -8.71 -2.00 8.41
CA ILE A 463 -7.92 -0.75 8.41
C ILE A 463 -6.83 -0.78 9.49
N LEU A 464 -7.12 -1.33 10.67
CA LEU A 464 -6.14 -1.45 11.77
C LEU A 464 -4.99 -2.41 11.42
N THR A 465 -5.28 -3.53 10.75
CA THR A 465 -4.25 -4.49 10.33
C THR A 465 -3.42 -3.93 9.19
N LEU A 466 -4.04 -3.34 8.16
CA LEU A 466 -3.32 -2.76 7.03
C LEU A 466 -2.42 -1.59 7.42
N SER A 467 -2.83 -0.80 8.41
CA SER A 467 -2.03 0.32 8.93
C SER A 467 -0.92 -0.12 9.89
N GLY A 468 -0.85 -1.41 10.25
CA GLY A 468 0.12 -1.95 11.22
C GLY A 468 -0.16 -1.52 12.67
N MET A 469 -1.34 -0.96 12.95
CA MET A 469 -1.75 -0.58 14.30
C MET A 469 -2.14 -1.79 15.15
N LEU A 470 -2.52 -2.89 14.51
CA LEU A 470 -2.81 -4.18 15.14
C LEU A 470 -1.88 -5.25 14.55
N TYR A 471 -1.17 -5.98 15.41
CA TYR A 471 -0.20 -7.01 15.00
C TYR A 471 -0.16 -8.18 15.99
N ARG A 472 0.37 -9.33 15.57
CA ARG A 472 0.61 -10.49 16.45
C ARG A 472 1.88 -10.30 17.25
N ASP A 473 1.88 -10.69 18.52
CA ASP A 473 3.10 -10.68 19.33
C ASP A 473 4.14 -11.64 18.71
N GLU A 474 5.38 -11.17 18.56
CA GLU A 474 6.51 -11.96 18.05
C GLU A 474 6.83 -13.14 18.99
N ARG A 475 6.58 -12.99 20.30
CA ARG A 475 6.84 -14.03 21.30
C ARG A 475 5.71 -15.04 21.43
N ASP A 476 4.47 -14.60 21.20
CA ASP A 476 3.28 -15.42 21.31
C ASP A 476 2.26 -15.05 20.21
N PRO A 477 2.26 -15.77 19.08
CA PRO A 477 1.40 -15.42 17.95
C PRO A 477 -0.11 -15.55 18.25
N SER A 478 -0.48 -16.14 19.39
CA SER A 478 -1.87 -16.17 19.86
C SER A 478 -2.32 -14.85 20.50
N VAL A 479 -1.40 -13.95 20.82
CA VAL A 479 -1.71 -12.67 21.46
C VAL A 479 -1.68 -11.54 20.45
N LEU A 480 -2.76 -10.75 20.43
CA LEU A 480 -2.80 -9.50 19.68
C LEU A 480 -2.17 -8.36 20.49
N ARG A 481 -1.35 -7.55 19.81
CA ARG A 481 -0.83 -6.31 20.33
C ARG A 481 -1.30 -5.14 19.48
N VAL A 482 -1.53 -4.05 20.19
CA VAL A 482 -1.86 -2.75 19.62
C VAL A 482 -0.61 -1.89 19.69
N LEU A 483 -0.37 -1.10 18.66
CA LEU A 483 0.75 -0.16 18.63
C LEU A 483 0.67 0.81 19.83
N PRO A 484 1.75 1.03 20.59
CA PRO A 484 1.71 1.86 21.80
C PRO A 484 1.17 3.28 21.55
N ASP A 485 1.59 3.90 20.45
CA ASP A 485 1.24 5.29 20.11
C ASP A 485 -0.06 5.39 19.28
N VAL A 486 -0.88 4.33 19.22
CA VAL A 486 -2.10 4.29 18.38
C VAL A 486 -3.05 5.45 18.67
N ALA A 487 -3.21 5.83 19.94
CA ALA A 487 -4.07 6.94 20.34
C ALA A 487 -3.56 8.27 19.78
N GLN A 488 -2.23 8.48 19.82
CA GLN A 488 -1.58 9.65 19.26
C GLN A 488 -1.68 9.71 17.74
N ILE A 489 -1.58 8.56 17.07
CA ILE A 489 -1.74 8.52 15.62
C ILE A 489 -3.19 8.83 15.24
N LEU A 490 -4.18 8.22 15.90
CA LEU A 490 -5.58 8.36 15.50
C LEU A 490 -6.23 9.68 15.94
N LEU A 491 -5.98 10.13 17.17
CA LEU A 491 -6.67 11.28 17.78
C LEU A 491 -5.76 12.50 18.01
N GLY A 492 -4.51 12.44 17.56
CA GLY A 492 -3.51 13.48 17.76
C GLY A 492 -3.77 14.81 17.04
N SER A 493 -2.70 15.59 16.86
CA SER A 493 -2.80 16.98 16.37
C SER A 493 -3.17 17.12 14.89
N ALA A 494 -3.06 16.06 14.07
CA ALA A 494 -3.28 16.11 12.62
C ALA A 494 -4.27 15.05 12.10
N PRO A 495 -5.53 15.02 12.58
CA PRO A 495 -6.49 13.96 12.20
C PRO A 495 -6.91 14.02 10.74
N ASP A 496 -6.83 15.19 10.09
CA ASP A 496 -7.07 15.32 8.65
C ASP A 496 -6.05 14.54 7.82
N ALA A 497 -4.76 14.65 8.19
CA ALA A 497 -3.69 13.94 7.50
C ALA A 497 -3.83 12.42 7.72
N VAL A 498 -4.10 12.02 8.96
CA VAL A 498 -4.29 10.61 9.33
C VAL A 498 -5.49 10.01 8.62
N LEU A 499 -6.64 10.71 8.62
CA LEU A 499 -7.84 10.27 7.90
C LEU A 499 -7.54 10.12 6.40
N ALA A 500 -6.83 11.08 5.80
CA ALA A 500 -6.46 11.02 4.39
C ALA A 500 -5.52 9.85 4.09
N ASP A 501 -4.53 9.59 4.94
CA ASP A 501 -3.58 8.49 4.76
C ASP A 501 -4.26 7.12 4.92
N LEU A 502 -5.09 6.94 5.94
CA LEU A 502 -5.87 5.72 6.14
C LEU A 502 -6.88 5.49 5.02
N PHE A 503 -7.53 6.57 4.54
CA PHE A 503 -8.42 6.50 3.39
C PHE A 503 -7.66 6.07 2.12
N GLN A 504 -6.49 6.68 1.84
CA GLN A 504 -5.65 6.28 0.70
C GLN A 504 -5.15 4.84 0.80
N LEU A 505 -4.86 4.37 2.01
CA LEU A 505 -4.48 2.99 2.27
C LEU A 505 -5.65 2.03 1.96
N TRP A 506 -6.87 2.35 2.40
CA TRP A 506 -8.07 1.60 2.02
C TRP A 506 -8.33 1.62 0.50
N LEU A 507 -8.09 2.76 -0.18
CA LEU A 507 -8.25 2.85 -1.63
C LEU A 507 -7.28 1.99 -2.43
N ARG A 508 -6.03 1.89 -1.95
CA ARG A 508 -4.98 1.12 -2.62
C ARG A 508 -5.11 -0.37 -2.37
N HIS A 509 -5.83 -0.74 -1.32
CA HIS A 509 -6.00 -2.12 -0.92
C HIS A 509 -6.72 -2.96 -1.99
N ILE A 510 -6.11 -4.08 -2.36
CA ILE A 510 -6.57 -5.01 -3.39
C ILE A 510 -7.21 -6.21 -2.67
N SER A 511 -8.54 -6.32 -2.77
CA SER A 511 -9.32 -7.36 -2.09
C SER A 511 -10.69 -7.51 -2.74
N TYR A 512 -11.29 -8.69 -2.62
CA TYR A 512 -12.66 -8.95 -3.04
C TYR A 512 -13.64 -9.07 -1.86
N GLY A 513 -13.23 -8.69 -0.64
CA GLY A 513 -14.07 -8.75 0.56
C GLY A 513 -15.40 -8.02 0.41
N GLU A 514 -15.40 -6.84 -0.23
CA GLU A 514 -16.62 -6.08 -0.52
C GLU A 514 -17.59 -6.81 -1.45
N LEU A 515 -17.08 -7.64 -2.38
CA LEU A 515 -17.91 -8.48 -3.23
C LEU A 515 -18.42 -9.69 -2.45
N TYR A 516 -17.58 -10.26 -1.57
CA TYR A 516 -17.98 -11.35 -0.69
C TYR A 516 -19.11 -10.93 0.25
N GLU A 517 -19.15 -9.69 0.74
CA GLU A 517 -20.28 -9.16 1.54
C GLU A 517 -21.63 -9.30 0.83
N LEU A 518 -21.67 -9.25 -0.50
CA LEU A 518 -22.92 -9.42 -1.26
C LEU A 518 -23.50 -10.82 -1.11
N SER A 519 -22.67 -11.82 -0.75
CA SER A 519 -23.13 -13.18 -0.47
C SER A 519 -24.04 -13.27 0.76
N LEU A 520 -23.88 -12.36 1.72
CA LEU A 520 -24.79 -12.25 2.87
C LEU A 520 -26.20 -11.82 2.44
N GLU A 521 -26.34 -11.23 1.27
CA GLU A 521 -27.62 -10.83 0.65
C GLU A 521 -28.10 -11.84 -0.42
N GLY A 522 -27.47 -13.03 -0.47
CA GLY A 522 -27.81 -14.12 -1.38
C GLY A 522 -27.22 -13.97 -2.79
N LEU A 523 -26.19 -13.14 -2.96
CA LEU A 523 -25.47 -12.98 -4.23
C LEU A 523 -24.12 -13.69 -4.18
N HIS A 524 -24.02 -14.82 -4.85
CA HIS A 524 -22.82 -15.67 -4.82
C HIS A 524 -21.93 -15.40 -6.03
N ILE A 525 -20.61 -15.41 -5.80
CA ILE A 525 -19.61 -15.27 -6.86
C ILE A 525 -19.20 -16.65 -7.33
N HIS A 526 -19.34 -16.90 -8.62
CA HIS A 526 -18.96 -18.15 -9.25
C HIS A 526 -17.80 -17.93 -10.20
N ALA A 527 -16.84 -18.85 -10.17
CA ALA A 527 -15.76 -18.92 -11.12
C ALA A 527 -16.02 -20.04 -12.12
N ARG A 528 -15.74 -19.77 -13.39
CA ARG A 528 -15.63 -20.81 -14.41
C ARG A 528 -14.48 -21.73 -14.06
N THR A 529 -14.66 -23.03 -14.26
CA THR A 529 -13.58 -23.99 -14.09
C THR A 529 -13.18 -24.66 -15.40
N THR A 530 -11.94 -25.15 -15.42
CA THR A 530 -11.46 -26.05 -16.46
C THR A 530 -12.10 -27.44 -16.31
N ALA A 531 -11.87 -28.34 -17.27
CA ALA A 531 -12.33 -29.73 -17.16
C ALA A 531 -11.79 -30.48 -15.92
N LEU A 532 -10.78 -29.94 -15.23
CA LEU A 532 -10.21 -30.49 -13.99
C LEU A 532 -10.80 -29.83 -12.72
N ASN A 533 -11.91 -29.08 -12.81
CA ASN A 533 -12.51 -28.30 -11.72
C ASN A 533 -11.56 -27.24 -11.11
N VAL A 534 -10.56 -26.79 -11.85
CA VAL A 534 -9.67 -25.69 -11.43
C VAL A 534 -10.25 -24.36 -11.91
N PRO A 535 -10.44 -23.34 -11.05
CA PRO A 535 -10.89 -22.01 -11.44
C PRO A 535 -10.01 -21.41 -12.55
N VAL A 536 -10.65 -20.85 -13.58
CA VAL A 536 -9.97 -20.14 -14.67
C VAL A 536 -9.51 -18.74 -14.22
N VAL A 537 -10.21 -18.18 -13.23
CA VAL A 537 -9.89 -16.91 -12.58
C VAL A 537 -8.47 -16.95 -12.03
N ARG A 538 -7.64 -15.98 -12.40
CA ARG A 538 -6.28 -15.86 -11.87
C ARG A 538 -6.31 -15.27 -10.46
N GLN A 539 -5.32 -15.64 -9.65
CA GLN A 539 -5.12 -15.03 -8.34
C GLN A 539 -4.95 -13.51 -8.48
N GLY A 540 -5.71 -12.73 -7.70
CA GLY A 540 -5.69 -11.27 -7.75
C GLY A 540 -6.56 -10.63 -8.83
N GLU A 541 -7.16 -11.41 -9.74
CA GLU A 541 -7.96 -10.86 -10.85
C GLU A 541 -9.24 -10.17 -10.37
N ILE A 542 -9.98 -10.83 -9.46
CA ILE A 542 -11.24 -10.32 -8.92
C ILE A 542 -10.98 -9.17 -7.95
N GLU A 543 -9.95 -9.29 -7.13
CA GLU A 543 -9.51 -8.28 -6.17
C GLU A 543 -9.20 -6.96 -6.88
N GLU A 544 -8.54 -7.06 -8.02
CA GLU A 544 -8.15 -5.91 -8.82
C GLU A 544 -9.35 -5.30 -9.56
N GLU A 545 -10.27 -6.11 -10.11
CA GLU A 545 -11.53 -5.60 -10.67
C GLU A 545 -12.40 -4.91 -9.61
N ASN A 546 -12.46 -5.45 -8.39
CA ASN A 546 -13.17 -4.82 -7.28
C ASN A 546 -12.54 -3.46 -6.92
N ARG A 547 -11.21 -3.38 -6.87
CA ARG A 547 -10.50 -2.12 -6.65
C ARG A 547 -10.79 -1.12 -7.77
N GLU A 548 -10.78 -1.55 -9.03
CA GLU A 548 -11.11 -0.71 -10.18
C GLU A 548 -12.55 -0.16 -10.08
N ALA A 549 -13.52 -0.99 -9.70
CA ALA A 549 -14.89 -0.57 -9.47
C ALA A 549 -15.00 0.49 -8.36
N ARG A 550 -14.34 0.26 -7.22
CA ARG A 550 -14.27 1.22 -6.10
C ARG A 550 -13.69 2.56 -6.56
N LEU A 551 -12.55 2.54 -7.25
CA LEU A 551 -11.89 3.75 -7.76
C LEU A 551 -12.74 4.47 -8.82
N ALA A 552 -13.41 3.73 -9.71
CA ALA A 552 -14.29 4.29 -10.72
C ALA A 552 -15.48 5.03 -10.08
N LEU A 553 -16.10 4.45 -9.04
CA LEU A 553 -17.19 5.12 -8.31
C LEU A 553 -16.71 6.40 -7.62
N LEU A 554 -15.54 6.37 -6.99
CA LEU A 554 -14.98 7.54 -6.33
C LEU A 554 -14.53 8.62 -7.31
N ALA A 555 -14.06 8.25 -8.50
CA ALA A 555 -13.80 9.20 -9.57
C ALA A 555 -15.08 9.93 -10.01
N LEU A 556 -16.23 9.24 -10.05
CA LEU A 556 -17.52 9.89 -10.28
C LEU A 556 -17.92 10.82 -9.14
N PHE A 557 -17.69 10.43 -7.88
CA PHE A 557 -17.95 11.31 -6.74
C PHE A 557 -17.03 12.54 -6.72
N ALA A 558 -15.77 12.40 -7.14
CA ALA A 558 -14.85 13.51 -7.33
C ALA A 558 -15.26 14.46 -8.48
N LEU A 559 -16.28 14.12 -9.27
CA LEU A 559 -16.89 14.98 -10.29
C LEU A 559 -18.34 15.35 -9.93
N THR A 560 -18.80 14.97 -8.74
CA THR A 560 -20.14 15.26 -8.23
C THR A 560 -20.06 16.45 -7.27
N PRO A 561 -20.95 17.45 -7.37
CA PRO A 561 -20.94 18.58 -6.45
C PRO A 561 -21.24 18.13 -5.01
N ALA A 562 -20.46 18.62 -4.04
CA ALA A 562 -20.70 18.41 -2.62
C ALA A 562 -21.83 19.32 -2.11
N GLY A 563 -22.63 18.84 -1.16
CA GLY A 563 -23.73 19.60 -0.53
C GLY A 563 -25.18 19.29 -0.98
N PRO A 564 -25.54 19.15 -2.27
CA PRO A 564 -26.91 18.84 -2.64
C PRO A 564 -27.25 17.37 -2.35
N TRP A 565 -28.52 17.10 -2.04
CA TRP A 565 -29.05 15.74 -1.95
C TRP A 565 -29.32 15.18 -3.35
N ILE A 566 -28.76 14.01 -3.62
CA ILE A 566 -28.77 13.35 -4.92
C ILE A 566 -29.68 12.14 -4.85
N ASN A 567 -30.64 12.05 -5.78
CA ASN A 567 -31.49 10.89 -5.93
C ASN A 567 -30.66 9.65 -6.29
N PHE A 568 -30.69 8.63 -5.43
CA PHE A 568 -29.88 7.43 -5.58
C PHE A 568 -30.23 6.65 -6.87
N GLN A 569 -31.51 6.49 -7.16
CA GLN A 569 -31.96 5.78 -8.37
C GLN A 569 -31.56 6.51 -9.66
N GLY A 570 -31.63 7.85 -9.67
CA GLY A 570 -31.16 8.69 -10.77
C GLY A 570 -29.65 8.52 -11.01
N PHE A 571 -28.86 8.60 -9.94
CA PHE A 571 -27.41 8.40 -9.99
C PHE A 571 -27.04 7.01 -10.51
N VAL A 572 -27.65 5.96 -9.97
CA VAL A 572 -27.35 4.58 -10.34
C VAL A 572 -27.72 4.27 -11.80
N ARG A 573 -28.83 4.80 -12.31
CA ARG A 573 -29.19 4.72 -13.74
C ARG A 573 -28.16 5.41 -14.62
N PHE A 574 -27.60 6.53 -14.15
CA PHE A 574 -26.52 7.22 -14.83
C PHE A 574 -25.26 6.35 -14.88
N VAL A 575 -24.86 5.73 -13.76
CA VAL A 575 -23.72 4.80 -13.71
C VAL A 575 -23.89 3.63 -14.68
N TYR A 576 -25.07 2.98 -14.70
CA TYR A 576 -25.36 1.89 -15.64
C TYR A 576 -25.24 2.33 -17.12
N ARG A 577 -25.75 3.52 -17.47
CA ARG A 577 -25.64 4.04 -18.84
C ARG A 577 -24.19 4.33 -19.22
N LEU A 578 -23.39 4.77 -18.26
CA LEU A 578 -21.97 5.06 -18.45
C LEU A 578 -21.18 3.75 -18.65
N THR A 579 -21.26 2.85 -17.66
CA THR A 579 -20.44 1.64 -17.56
C THR A 579 -21.31 0.44 -17.13
N PRO A 580 -21.95 -0.28 -18.07
CA PRO A 580 -22.80 -1.41 -17.72
C PRO A 580 -22.01 -2.58 -17.11
N HIS A 581 -20.76 -2.80 -17.51
CA HIS A 581 -19.87 -3.82 -16.93
C HIS A 581 -19.12 -3.30 -15.68
N PHE A 582 -19.77 -2.51 -14.83
CA PHE A 582 -19.13 -1.77 -13.73
C PHE A 582 -18.24 -2.65 -12.82
N LEU A 583 -18.72 -3.84 -12.43
CA LEU A 583 -17.97 -4.80 -11.61
C LEU A 583 -17.12 -5.81 -12.42
N GLN A 584 -17.35 -5.91 -13.73
CA GLN A 584 -16.81 -6.97 -14.60
C GLN A 584 -16.07 -6.36 -15.80
N GLN A 585 -15.33 -5.26 -15.57
CA GLN A 585 -14.77 -4.45 -16.66
C GLN A 585 -13.75 -5.22 -17.51
N ARG A 586 -12.91 -6.08 -16.93
CA ARG A 586 -11.91 -6.85 -17.69
C ARG A 586 -12.52 -8.11 -18.28
N GLN A 587 -13.61 -8.62 -17.69
CA GLN A 587 -14.33 -9.79 -18.19
C GLN A 587 -14.85 -9.60 -19.62
N ARG A 588 -15.08 -8.36 -20.07
CA ARG A 588 -15.46 -8.03 -21.45
C ARG A 588 -14.41 -8.42 -22.50
N LEU A 589 -13.14 -8.54 -22.09
CA LEU A 589 -12.02 -8.84 -22.98
C LEU A 589 -12.00 -10.34 -23.35
N TYR A 590 -12.77 -11.14 -22.64
CA TYR A 590 -12.88 -12.58 -22.89
C TYR A 590 -14.14 -12.88 -23.68
N SER A 591 -14.07 -13.87 -24.57
CA SER A 591 -15.25 -14.39 -25.29
C SER A 591 -16.30 -14.97 -24.33
N SER A 592 -15.88 -15.32 -23.13
CA SER A 592 -16.68 -15.91 -22.07
C SER A 592 -16.05 -15.54 -20.72
N PRO A 593 -16.85 -15.04 -19.76
CA PRO A 593 -16.33 -14.48 -18.53
C PRO A 593 -15.64 -15.54 -17.69
N HIS A 594 -14.59 -15.15 -16.95
CA HIS A 594 -13.93 -16.03 -16.00
C HIS A 594 -14.74 -16.21 -14.73
N TRP A 595 -15.55 -15.21 -14.36
CA TRP A 595 -16.41 -15.23 -13.19
C TRP A 595 -17.68 -14.41 -13.41
N TRP A 596 -18.71 -14.69 -12.61
CA TRP A 596 -19.98 -13.95 -12.63
C TRP A 596 -20.71 -14.06 -11.28
N PHE A 597 -21.80 -13.30 -11.15
CA PHE A 597 -22.70 -13.40 -10.02
C PHE A 597 -23.90 -14.31 -10.31
N GLU A 598 -24.29 -15.11 -9.33
CA GLU A 598 -25.53 -15.87 -9.32
C GLU A 598 -26.35 -15.53 -8.07
N ARG A 599 -27.67 -15.48 -8.24
CA ARG A 599 -28.64 -15.39 -7.14
C ARG A 599 -29.52 -16.63 -7.05
N GLU A 600 -29.85 -17.19 -8.22
CA GLU A 600 -30.52 -18.46 -8.38
C GLU A 600 -29.49 -19.43 -8.99
N PRO A 601 -29.36 -20.66 -8.49
CA PRO A 601 -28.33 -21.59 -8.93
C PRO A 601 -28.45 -21.87 -10.43
N GLY A 602 -27.35 -21.69 -11.15
CA GLY A 602 -27.28 -21.91 -12.61
C GLY A 602 -27.80 -20.74 -13.45
N ARG A 603 -28.17 -19.61 -12.83
CA ARG A 603 -28.58 -18.39 -13.55
C ARG A 603 -27.60 -17.26 -13.31
N ALA A 604 -26.63 -17.14 -14.21
CA ALA A 604 -25.71 -16.02 -14.26
C ALA A 604 -26.45 -14.69 -14.53
N LEU A 605 -26.15 -13.67 -13.73
CA LEU A 605 -26.61 -12.31 -13.95
C LEU A 605 -25.84 -11.67 -15.11
N LYS A 606 -26.55 -10.97 -16.00
CA LYS A 606 -25.97 -10.35 -17.20
C LYS A 606 -25.87 -8.83 -17.03
N PRO A 607 -24.66 -8.23 -16.96
CA PRO A 607 -24.50 -6.79 -16.70
C PRO A 607 -25.17 -5.86 -17.72
N LEU A 608 -25.32 -6.32 -18.96
CA LEU A 608 -26.01 -5.55 -20.01
C LEU A 608 -27.52 -5.45 -19.81
N ASN A 609 -28.13 -6.37 -19.04
CA ASN A 609 -29.55 -6.30 -18.70
C ASN A 609 -29.73 -5.47 -17.43
N PHE A 610 -30.41 -4.32 -17.54
CA PHE A 610 -30.61 -3.43 -16.41
C PHE A 610 -31.25 -4.13 -15.18
N ALA A 611 -32.18 -5.07 -15.39
CA ALA A 611 -32.82 -5.77 -14.28
C ALA A 611 -31.86 -6.71 -13.53
N ASP A 612 -30.94 -7.36 -14.25
CA ASP A 612 -29.90 -8.19 -13.64
C ASP A 612 -28.82 -7.31 -13.00
N TRP A 613 -28.49 -6.19 -13.66
CA TRP A 613 -27.55 -5.19 -13.15
C TRP A 613 -28.01 -4.56 -11.82
N GLN A 614 -29.32 -4.31 -11.69
CA GLN A 614 -29.91 -3.85 -10.43
C GLN A 614 -29.82 -4.87 -9.29
N ARG A 615 -29.61 -6.16 -9.60
CA ARG A 615 -29.50 -7.22 -8.59
C ARG A 615 -28.07 -7.40 -8.06
N ALA A 616 -27.05 -6.94 -8.79
CA ALA A 616 -25.65 -7.08 -8.38
C ALA A 616 -24.94 -5.72 -8.23
N GLU A 617 -24.76 -4.97 -9.31
CA GLU A 617 -23.97 -3.75 -9.33
C GLU A 617 -24.62 -2.61 -8.55
N LEU A 618 -25.95 -2.45 -8.62
CA LEU A 618 -26.68 -1.50 -7.76
C LEU A 618 -26.48 -1.85 -6.28
N LEU A 619 -26.50 -3.15 -5.96
CA LEU A 619 -26.34 -3.64 -4.59
C LEU A 619 -24.98 -3.29 -4.03
N TYR A 620 -23.94 -3.51 -4.84
CA TYR A 620 -22.58 -3.11 -4.51
C TYR A 620 -22.44 -1.60 -4.27
N ILE A 621 -22.96 -0.76 -5.18
CA ILE A 621 -22.89 0.71 -5.03
C ILE A 621 -23.64 1.15 -3.77
N ARG A 622 -24.81 0.55 -3.49
CA ARG A 622 -25.58 0.81 -2.27
C ARG A 622 -24.77 0.46 -1.02
N ASN A 623 -24.14 -0.71 -1.00
CA ASN A 623 -23.37 -1.19 0.15
C ASN A 623 -22.11 -0.37 0.38
N LEU A 624 -21.45 0.12 -0.69
CA LEU A 624 -20.36 1.09 -0.55
C LEU A 624 -20.84 2.43 0.05
N LEU A 625 -21.97 2.96 -0.43
CA LEU A 625 -22.53 4.21 0.06
C LEU A 625 -22.93 4.14 1.54
N VAL A 626 -23.74 3.14 1.91
CA VAL A 626 -24.24 2.95 3.28
C VAL A 626 -23.16 2.43 4.23
N GLY A 627 -22.17 1.73 3.69
CA GLY A 627 -21.05 1.16 4.42
C GLY A 627 -19.82 2.08 4.40
N PRO A 628 -18.69 1.65 3.79
CA PRO A 628 -17.40 2.35 3.86
C PRO A 628 -17.47 3.86 3.64
N LEU A 629 -18.24 4.34 2.65
CA LEU A 629 -18.28 5.77 2.34
C LEU A 629 -18.95 6.60 3.44
N THR A 630 -20.00 6.08 4.07
CA THR A 630 -20.61 6.72 5.25
C THR A 630 -19.66 6.63 6.45
N TRP A 631 -18.93 5.52 6.63
CA TRP A 631 -17.99 5.34 7.75
C TRP A 631 -16.83 6.34 7.71
N TRP A 632 -16.27 6.57 6.53
CA TRP A 632 -15.26 7.61 6.30
C TRP A 632 -15.81 9.04 6.37
N GLY A 633 -17.13 9.19 6.51
CA GLY A 633 -17.80 10.49 6.54
C GLY A 633 -17.91 11.16 5.17
N LEU A 634 -17.76 10.43 4.06
CA LEU A 634 -17.88 10.99 2.70
C LEU A 634 -19.32 11.31 2.33
N CYS A 635 -20.30 10.58 2.87
CA CYS A 635 -21.69 10.78 2.52
C CYS A 635 -22.65 10.69 3.71
N ASP A 636 -23.73 11.46 3.60
CA ASP A 636 -24.95 11.29 4.38
C ASP A 636 -25.99 10.55 3.54
N CYS A 637 -26.87 9.79 4.18
CA CYS A 637 -27.85 8.93 3.52
C CYS A 637 -29.28 9.23 3.96
N VAL A 638 -30.24 9.09 3.05
CA VAL A 638 -31.68 9.18 3.33
C VAL A 638 -32.34 7.84 3.02
N TYR A 639 -33.07 7.31 3.99
CA TYR A 639 -33.79 6.05 3.88
C TYR A 639 -35.29 6.27 3.81
N SER A 640 -35.98 5.37 3.11
CA SER A 640 -37.44 5.24 3.18
C SER A 640 -37.86 4.64 4.52
N ALA A 641 -39.16 4.72 4.84
CA ALA A 641 -39.74 3.99 5.97
C ALA A 641 -39.50 2.46 5.92
N GLN A 642 -39.18 1.91 4.74
CA GLN A 642 -38.86 0.50 4.53
C GLN A 642 -37.34 0.22 4.60
N GLY A 643 -36.53 1.20 4.99
CA GLY A 643 -35.06 1.07 5.07
C GLY A 643 -34.33 1.09 3.72
N GLN A 644 -34.99 1.50 2.63
CA GLN A 644 -34.35 1.59 1.31
C GLN A 644 -33.65 2.93 1.12
N LEU A 645 -32.42 2.93 0.60
CA LEU A 645 -31.70 4.15 0.25
C LEU A 645 -32.42 4.91 -0.89
N ILE A 646 -32.89 6.13 -0.62
CA ILE A 646 -33.58 6.99 -1.58
C ILE A 646 -32.62 8.04 -2.15
N ALA A 647 -31.81 8.66 -1.29
CA ALA A 647 -30.92 9.75 -1.65
C ALA A 647 -29.67 9.75 -0.78
N PHE A 648 -28.62 10.39 -1.27
CA PHE A 648 -27.39 10.61 -0.53
C PHE A 648 -26.82 12.00 -0.83
N ARG A 649 -25.96 12.50 0.04
CA ARG A 649 -25.27 13.78 -0.13
C ARG A 649 -23.79 13.61 0.17
N LEU A 650 -22.92 14.17 -0.67
CA LEU A 650 -21.48 14.24 -0.38
C LEU A 650 -21.21 15.37 0.63
N THR A 651 -20.44 15.06 1.67
CA THR A 651 -20.09 15.99 2.76
C THR A 651 -18.87 16.85 2.41
N ASP A 652 -18.53 17.80 3.29
CA ASP A 652 -17.30 18.58 3.15
C ASP A 652 -16.03 17.73 3.32
N ILE A 653 -16.10 16.61 4.04
CA ILE A 653 -14.98 15.64 4.12
C ILE A 653 -14.73 15.03 2.75
N ALA A 654 -15.79 14.72 1.99
CA ALA A 654 -15.62 14.19 0.64
C ALA A 654 -14.89 15.17 -0.26
N ALA A 655 -15.21 16.47 -0.16
CA ALA A 655 -14.50 17.48 -0.93
C ALA A 655 -12.99 17.50 -0.60
N ARG A 656 -12.64 17.36 0.69
CA ARG A 656 -11.24 17.32 1.15
C ARG A 656 -10.50 16.04 0.72
N LEU A 657 -11.11 14.87 0.90
CA LEU A 657 -10.49 13.58 0.62
C LEU A 657 -10.40 13.27 -0.89
N LEU A 658 -11.39 13.69 -1.69
CA LEU A 658 -11.48 13.34 -3.12
C LEU A 658 -10.82 14.37 -4.04
N HIS A 659 -10.94 15.68 -3.77
CA HIS A 659 -10.41 16.71 -4.68
C HIS A 659 -8.98 17.13 -4.39
N ARG A 660 -8.39 16.68 -3.25
CA ARG A 660 -7.01 16.93 -2.79
C ARG A 660 -6.46 18.26 -3.31
N GLU A 661 -7.11 19.37 -2.96
CA GLU A 661 -6.56 20.70 -3.22
C GLU A 661 -5.32 20.89 -2.34
N SER A 662 -4.15 20.58 -2.89
CA SER A 662 -2.88 21.07 -2.38
C SER A 662 -2.94 22.61 -2.42
N ASN A 663 -2.84 23.25 -1.25
CA ASN A 663 -2.58 24.69 -1.02
C ASN A 663 -3.71 25.64 -0.57
N SER A 664 -4.86 25.17 -0.12
CA SER A 664 -5.80 26.01 0.66
C SER A 664 -6.04 25.49 2.09
N LEU A 665 -5.23 24.53 2.54
CA LEU A 665 -5.24 23.90 3.88
C LEU A 665 -4.94 24.84 5.07
N ALA A 666 -4.77 26.14 4.85
CA ALA A 666 -4.47 27.12 5.90
C ALA A 666 -5.52 28.23 6.09
N ARG A 667 -6.60 28.30 5.28
CA ARG A 667 -7.52 29.46 5.34
C ARG A 667 -9.00 29.16 5.61
N ALA A 668 -9.39 27.90 5.84
CA ALA A 668 -10.77 27.57 6.25
C ALA A 668 -10.89 27.00 7.68
N THR A 669 -9.76 26.72 8.36
CA THR A 669 -9.75 26.27 9.77
C THR A 669 -9.58 27.42 10.77
N THR A 670 -9.62 28.68 10.34
CA THR A 670 -9.60 29.84 11.25
C THR A 670 -10.99 30.31 11.70
N ALA A 671 -12.08 29.60 11.37
CA ALA A 671 -13.43 30.02 11.79
C ALA A 671 -14.45 28.89 11.98
N SER A 672 -14.04 27.64 12.15
CA SER A 672 -14.95 26.61 12.68
C SER A 672 -14.80 26.58 14.18
N GLN A 673 -15.67 27.34 14.84
CA GLN A 673 -16.13 27.21 16.22
C GLN A 673 -15.31 26.21 17.03
N ALA A 674 -14.50 26.72 17.97
CA ALA A 674 -14.17 25.94 19.15
C ALA A 674 -15.50 25.36 19.65
N GLU A 675 -15.70 24.05 19.47
CA GLU A 675 -16.76 23.37 20.21
C GLU A 675 -16.60 23.82 21.66
N PRO A 676 -17.69 24.21 22.33
CA PRO A 676 -17.61 24.53 23.75
C PRO A 676 -16.85 23.37 24.38
N ALA A 677 -15.76 23.69 25.07
CA ALA A 677 -15.00 22.68 25.80
C ALA A 677 -15.98 22.05 26.78
N ASP A 678 -16.54 20.89 26.43
CA ASP A 678 -17.29 20.11 27.38
C ASP A 678 -16.39 19.95 28.59
N PRO A 679 -16.92 20.13 29.81
CA PRO A 679 -16.14 19.93 31.02
C PRO A 679 -15.48 18.56 30.91
N LEU A 680 -14.18 18.47 31.19
CA LEU A 680 -13.44 17.21 31.14
C LEU A 680 -14.20 16.14 31.95
N LEU A 681 -14.88 15.21 31.28
CA LEU A 681 -15.67 14.14 31.89
C LEU A 681 -14.76 12.97 32.29
N LEU A 682 -13.72 13.25 33.07
CA LEU A 682 -12.92 12.21 33.69
C LEU A 682 -13.71 11.57 34.83
N ARG A 683 -13.75 10.24 34.92
CA ARG A 683 -14.49 9.52 35.98
C ARG A 683 -13.65 8.38 36.54
N CYS A 684 -13.80 8.07 37.82
CA CYS A 684 -13.23 6.85 38.41
C CYS A 684 -14.21 5.69 38.29
N LEU A 685 -13.76 4.54 37.77
CA LEU A 685 -14.51 3.28 37.80
C LEU A 685 -14.20 2.48 39.06
N ALA A 686 -12.92 2.49 39.44
CA ALA A 686 -12.34 1.79 40.58
C ALA A 686 -11.25 2.69 41.22
N PRO A 687 -10.68 2.33 42.38
CA PRO A 687 -9.72 3.17 43.10
C PRO A 687 -8.50 3.59 42.28
N ASP A 688 -8.11 2.79 41.29
CA ASP A 688 -6.94 2.94 40.43
C ASP A 688 -7.30 2.98 38.93
N GLU A 689 -8.59 2.94 38.58
CA GLU A 689 -9.06 2.94 37.20
C GLU A 689 -9.82 4.23 36.85
N VAL A 690 -9.33 4.89 35.80
CA VAL A 690 -9.89 6.14 35.30
C VAL A 690 -10.45 5.93 33.90
N VAL A 691 -11.58 6.58 33.65
CA VAL A 691 -12.35 6.47 32.43
C VAL A 691 -12.46 7.84 31.77
N LEU A 692 -12.25 7.86 30.45
CA LEU A 692 -12.31 9.08 29.63
C LEU A 692 -13.07 8.81 28.32
N PRO A 693 -13.96 9.71 27.86
CA PRO A 693 -14.62 9.56 26.57
C PRO A 693 -13.63 9.46 25.41
N CYS A 694 -13.88 8.56 24.45
CA CYS A 694 -13.08 8.46 23.23
C CYS A 694 -13.43 9.57 22.22
N ALA A 695 -13.10 10.81 22.54
CA ALA A 695 -13.41 11.98 21.75
C ALA A 695 -12.19 12.86 21.52
N ARG A 696 -12.19 13.62 20.41
CA ARG A 696 -11.11 14.54 20.08
C ARG A 696 -10.99 15.70 21.08
N SER A 697 -12.11 16.17 21.61
CA SER A 697 -12.14 17.17 22.68
C SER A 697 -11.38 16.72 23.92
N ALA A 698 -11.30 15.41 24.17
CA ALA A 698 -10.60 14.80 25.28
C ALA A 698 -9.10 14.53 25.01
N TRP A 699 -8.57 14.90 23.83
CA TRP A 699 -7.19 14.58 23.44
C TRP A 699 -6.10 15.11 24.39
N SER A 700 -6.30 16.30 24.96
CA SER A 700 -5.36 16.87 25.94
C SER A 700 -5.23 15.98 27.18
N ALA A 701 -6.37 15.48 27.69
CA ALA A 701 -6.44 14.53 28.79
C ALA A 701 -5.81 13.19 28.43
N LEU A 702 -6.17 12.69 27.24
CA LEU A 702 -5.71 11.41 26.74
C LEU A 702 -4.18 11.36 26.62
N THR A 703 -3.57 12.44 26.12
CA THR A 703 -2.10 12.55 25.98
C THR A 703 -1.39 12.39 27.32
N VAL A 704 -1.96 12.94 28.39
CA VAL A 704 -1.40 12.85 29.74
C VAL A 704 -1.54 11.43 30.29
N LEU A 705 -2.72 10.81 30.11
CA LEU A 705 -2.98 9.44 30.55
C LEU A 705 -2.12 8.42 29.79
N GLU A 706 -2.00 8.52 28.47
CA GLU A 706 -1.14 7.63 27.66
C GLU A 706 0.34 7.70 28.08
N ALA A 707 0.78 8.83 28.65
CA ALA A 707 2.16 8.98 29.12
C ALA A 707 2.38 8.43 30.54
N CYS A 708 1.33 8.42 31.38
CA CYS A 708 1.45 8.22 32.83
C CYS A 708 0.68 7.00 33.38
N ALA A 709 -0.19 6.38 32.58
CA ALA A 709 -1.06 5.27 32.95
C ALA A 709 -0.96 4.13 31.94
N GLU A 710 -1.42 2.93 32.31
CA GLU A 710 -1.49 1.79 31.39
C GLU A 710 -2.91 1.68 30.78
N PRO A 711 -3.04 1.50 29.46
CA PRO A 711 -4.34 1.31 28.84
C PRO A 711 -4.92 -0.07 29.20
N ALA A 712 -6.08 -0.10 29.84
CA ALA A 712 -6.73 -1.31 30.35
C ALA A 712 -7.88 -1.83 29.48
N GLY A 713 -8.29 -1.07 28.45
CA GLY A 713 -9.33 -1.46 27.51
C GLY A 713 -10.40 -0.39 27.35
N ILE A 714 -11.67 -0.80 27.27
CA ILE A 714 -12.81 0.08 27.07
C ILE A 714 -13.99 -0.27 28.00
N ASN A 715 -14.80 0.73 28.32
CA ASN A 715 -16.10 0.59 28.98
C ASN A 715 -17.16 1.38 28.19
N GLY A 716 -17.93 0.68 27.35
CA GLY A 716 -18.85 1.32 26.41
C GLY A 716 -18.11 2.18 25.39
N ALA A 717 -18.40 3.49 25.38
CA ALA A 717 -17.74 4.46 24.48
C ALA A 717 -16.50 5.13 25.10
N ASP A 718 -16.11 4.71 26.31
CA ASP A 718 -15.02 5.32 27.05
C ASP A 718 -13.79 4.42 27.09
N LEU A 719 -12.63 5.07 27.14
CA LEU A 719 -11.32 4.46 27.29
C LEU A 719 -10.99 4.29 28.78
N VAL A 720 -10.48 3.12 29.16
CA VAL A 720 -10.13 2.80 30.54
C VAL A 720 -8.61 2.77 30.70
N TYR A 721 -8.11 3.48 31.70
CA TYR A 721 -6.71 3.57 32.06
C TYR A 721 -6.51 3.13 33.51
N HIS A 722 -5.47 2.35 33.74
CA HIS A 722 -5.02 1.90 35.05
C HIS A 722 -3.83 2.74 35.50
N LEU A 723 -4.01 3.48 36.59
CA LEU A 723 -2.95 4.27 37.20
C LEU A 723 -2.17 3.36 38.14
N ILE A 724 -0.96 2.98 37.71
CA ILE A 724 -0.05 2.19 38.52
C ILE A 724 1.22 2.97 38.86
N PRO A 725 1.83 2.72 40.04
CA PRO A 725 3.07 3.39 40.45
C PRO A 725 4.20 3.24 39.43
N GLY A 726 4.30 2.08 38.77
CA GLY A 726 5.35 1.78 37.80
C GLY A 726 5.30 2.66 36.55
N ALA A 727 4.13 2.78 35.92
CA ALA A 727 3.93 3.63 34.74
C ALA A 727 4.17 5.11 35.06
N PHE A 728 3.65 5.58 36.20
CA PHE A 728 3.86 6.95 36.67
C PHE A 728 5.34 7.25 36.98
N ALA A 729 6.03 6.35 37.67
CA ALA A 729 7.46 6.48 37.96
C ALA A 729 8.31 6.46 36.67
N ALA A 730 7.94 5.65 35.67
CA ALA A 730 8.59 5.65 34.37
C ALA A 730 8.40 6.98 33.63
N ALA A 731 7.21 7.60 33.70
CA ALA A 731 6.95 8.93 33.16
C ALA A 731 7.83 10.01 33.83
N LEU A 732 7.91 9.99 35.15
CA LEU A 732 8.79 10.89 35.92
C LEU A 732 10.27 10.69 35.60
N SER A 733 10.71 9.44 35.38
CA SER A 733 12.09 9.11 35.01
C SER A 733 12.50 9.71 33.67
N ARG A 734 11.55 9.86 32.74
CA ARG A 734 11.77 10.51 31.43
C ARG A 734 11.80 12.04 31.52
N GLY A 735 11.57 12.62 32.70
CA GLY A 735 11.47 14.06 32.89
C GLY A 735 10.19 14.66 32.28
N ASP A 736 9.14 13.84 32.12
CA ASP A 736 7.93 14.26 31.44
C ASP A 736 7.11 15.21 32.31
N GLN A 737 6.94 16.46 31.86
CA GLN A 737 6.11 17.47 32.52
C GLN A 737 4.65 17.00 32.65
N ARG A 738 4.22 16.07 31.79
CA ARG A 738 2.88 15.45 31.81
C ARG A 738 2.53 14.78 33.13
N ALA A 739 3.52 14.28 33.88
CA ALA A 739 3.25 13.70 35.20
C ALA A 739 2.68 14.74 36.19
N ARG A 740 3.04 16.03 36.06
CA ARG A 740 2.46 17.12 36.86
C ARG A 740 1.11 17.57 36.30
N GLU A 741 0.97 17.53 34.98
CA GLU A 741 -0.30 17.83 34.31
C GLU A 741 -1.39 16.82 34.70
N LEU A 742 -1.01 15.55 34.96
CA LEU A 742 -1.93 14.52 35.47
C LEU A 742 -2.57 14.94 36.80
N LEU A 743 -1.78 15.45 37.75
CA LEU A 743 -2.32 15.95 39.03
C LEU A 743 -3.26 17.15 38.82
N THR A 744 -2.88 18.06 37.93
CA THR A 744 -3.72 19.22 37.59
C THR A 744 -5.06 18.76 37.00
N LEU A 745 -5.02 17.74 36.15
CA LEU A 745 -6.19 17.14 35.52
C LEU A 745 -7.07 16.40 36.53
N LEU A 746 -6.48 15.64 37.46
CA LEU A 746 -7.23 14.94 38.52
C LEU A 746 -7.89 15.91 39.48
N HIS A 747 -7.21 16.99 39.89
CA HIS A 747 -7.82 18.04 40.72
C HIS A 747 -8.95 18.77 40.00
N ALA A 748 -8.73 19.18 38.75
CA ALA A 748 -9.77 19.83 37.97
C ALA A 748 -11.00 18.93 37.77
N ALA A 749 -10.81 17.61 37.65
CA ALA A 749 -11.93 16.66 37.59
C ALA A 749 -12.61 16.46 38.94
N ALA A 750 -11.84 16.36 40.04
CA ALA A 750 -12.38 16.22 41.39
C ALA A 750 -13.19 17.45 41.84
N ASP A 751 -12.76 18.66 41.46
CA ASP A 751 -13.49 19.91 41.76
C ASP A 751 -14.86 19.98 41.05
N ASN A 752 -15.03 19.21 39.96
CA ASN A 752 -16.29 19.08 39.24
C ASN A 752 -17.18 17.95 39.77
N GLU A 753 -16.71 17.10 40.69
CA GLU A 753 -17.56 16.11 41.36
C GLU A 753 -18.47 16.81 42.38
N GLU A 754 -19.77 16.51 42.36
CA GLU A 754 -20.73 17.05 43.34
C GLU A 754 -20.47 16.52 44.77
N VAL A 755 -19.68 15.46 44.90
CA VAL A 755 -19.38 14.77 46.16
C VAL A 755 -18.03 15.24 46.70
N ALA A 756 -18.05 15.94 47.84
CA ALA A 756 -16.84 16.24 48.60
C ALA A 756 -16.13 14.93 49.02
N ASP A 757 -14.81 14.87 48.84
CA ASP A 757 -13.97 13.68 49.08
C ASP A 757 -14.33 12.46 48.21
N GLY A 758 -14.72 12.70 46.96
CA GLY A 758 -15.01 11.65 45.97
C GLY A 758 -13.81 10.76 45.58
N PRO A 759 -14.05 9.73 44.76
CA PRO A 759 -13.02 8.77 44.35
C PRO A 759 -11.87 9.43 43.58
N LEU A 760 -12.15 10.50 42.80
CA LEU A 760 -11.10 11.26 42.11
C LEU A 760 -10.20 12.03 43.08
N HIS A 761 -10.76 12.54 44.19
CA HIS A 761 -9.97 13.21 45.22
C HIS A 761 -9.01 12.23 45.92
N THR A 762 -9.50 11.03 46.23
CA THR A 762 -8.69 9.96 46.83
C THR A 762 -7.54 9.53 45.89
N LEU A 763 -7.85 9.39 44.60
CA LEU A 763 -6.85 9.05 43.59
C LEU A 763 -5.81 10.16 43.40
N ALA A 764 -6.22 11.44 43.41
CA ALA A 764 -5.30 12.57 43.34
C ALA A 764 -4.30 12.53 44.51
N LEU A 765 -4.78 12.34 45.74
CA LEU A 765 -3.93 12.20 46.93
C LEU A 765 -2.96 11.01 46.83
N GLN A 766 -3.41 9.90 46.25
CA GLN A 766 -2.56 8.73 46.02
C GLN A 766 -1.41 9.04 45.04
N VAL A 767 -1.71 9.73 43.93
CA VAL A 767 -0.69 10.16 42.96
C VAL A 767 0.26 11.20 43.57
N GLU A 768 -0.22 12.12 44.41
CA GLU A 768 0.63 13.04 45.17
C GLU A 768 1.57 12.29 46.12
N GLN A 769 1.09 11.26 46.80
CA GLN A 769 1.91 10.42 47.66
C GLN A 769 2.99 9.68 46.86
N TRP A 770 2.67 9.17 45.66
CA TRP A 770 3.67 8.58 44.76
C TRP A 770 4.72 9.59 44.35
N LEU A 771 4.31 10.81 43.96
CA LEU A 771 5.22 11.88 43.59
C LEU A 771 6.13 12.28 44.78
N ALA A 772 5.58 12.37 45.99
CA ALA A 772 6.33 12.70 47.19
C ALA A 772 7.34 11.62 47.59
N ASN A 773 7.06 10.35 47.27
CA ASN A 773 7.93 9.21 47.54
C ASN A 773 8.92 8.90 46.40
N TYR A 774 8.65 9.40 45.19
CA TYR A 774 9.49 9.17 44.03
C TYR A 774 10.92 9.72 44.25
N GLY A 775 11.91 8.88 43.98
CA GLY A 775 13.32 9.25 44.12
C GLY A 775 13.85 9.36 45.56
N ARG A 776 13.04 9.05 46.60
CA ARG A 776 13.51 8.95 48.00
C ARG A 776 14.46 7.78 48.23
N VAL A 777 14.21 6.67 47.55
CA VAL A 777 15.10 5.51 47.49
C VAL A 777 15.60 5.40 46.05
N ARG A 778 16.91 5.30 45.88
CA ARG A 778 17.55 5.15 44.57
C ARG A 778 18.39 3.89 44.57
N ILE A 779 18.10 2.99 43.63
CA ILE A 779 18.86 1.76 43.43
C ILE A 779 19.65 1.94 42.13
N TYR A 780 20.96 1.83 42.23
CA TYR A 780 21.86 1.92 41.08
C TYR A 780 22.30 0.51 40.68
N THR A 781 21.83 0.02 39.55
CA THR A 781 22.22 -1.27 38.97
C THR A 781 23.20 -1.08 37.82
N GLY A 782 24.11 -2.03 37.60
CA GLY A 782 25.07 -1.93 36.48
C GLY A 782 26.02 -0.74 36.62
N VAL A 783 26.37 -0.38 37.85
CA VAL A 783 27.36 0.63 38.17
C VAL A 783 28.59 -0.03 38.81
N THR A 784 29.73 0.65 38.71
CA THR A 784 30.99 0.22 39.32
C THR A 784 31.47 1.30 40.27
N LEU A 785 31.92 0.88 41.45
CA LEU A 785 32.47 1.79 42.44
C LEU A 785 33.95 2.07 42.12
N LEU A 786 34.28 3.34 41.88
CA LEU A 786 35.66 3.81 41.84
C LEU A 786 36.01 4.42 43.19
N GLU A 787 36.98 3.82 43.86
CA GLU A 787 37.63 4.37 45.05
C GLU A 787 39.04 4.84 44.69
N VAL A 788 39.35 6.07 45.09
CA VAL A 788 40.66 6.70 44.87
C VAL A 788 41.28 7.05 46.21
N ALA A 789 42.60 6.91 46.34
CA ALA A 789 43.28 7.12 47.61
C ALA A 789 43.07 8.54 48.19
N ASP A 790 43.07 9.55 47.33
CA ASP A 790 42.85 10.95 47.72
C ASP A 790 42.31 11.81 46.56
N THR A 791 41.97 13.06 46.87
CA THR A 791 41.43 14.02 45.88
C THR A 791 42.48 14.53 44.87
N THR A 792 43.77 14.32 45.12
CA THR A 792 44.84 14.67 44.17
C THR A 792 44.94 13.63 43.07
N VAL A 793 44.91 12.34 43.42
CA VAL A 793 44.84 11.24 42.46
C VAL A 793 43.55 11.30 41.66
N LEU A 794 42.41 11.66 42.28
CA LEU A 794 41.18 11.84 41.51
C LEU A 794 41.32 12.98 40.48
N ARG A 795 41.91 14.12 40.85
CA ARG A 795 42.18 15.22 39.91
C ARG A 795 43.11 14.80 38.78
N GLU A 796 44.11 13.98 39.08
CA GLU A 796 45.02 13.43 38.08
C GLU A 796 44.30 12.46 37.13
N VAL A 797 43.51 11.52 37.66
CA VAL A 797 42.69 10.61 36.83
C VAL A 797 41.71 11.41 35.97
N ASN A 798 41.08 12.44 36.54
CA ASN A 798 40.12 13.27 35.82
C ASN A 798 40.77 14.15 34.74
N ALA A 799 42.03 14.56 34.92
CA ALA A 799 42.77 15.33 33.93
C ALA A 799 43.23 14.49 32.73
N HIS A 800 43.37 13.16 32.92
CA HIS A 800 43.94 12.26 31.91
C HIS A 800 42.93 11.23 31.35
N THR A 801 41.70 11.22 31.87
CA THR A 801 40.64 10.29 31.44
C THR A 801 39.32 11.03 31.32
N ASN A 802 38.37 10.49 30.56
CA ASN A 802 37.01 11.05 30.48
C ASN A 802 36.14 10.61 31.68
N LEU A 803 36.70 10.65 32.90
CA LEU A 803 36.03 10.15 34.10
C LEU A 803 34.70 10.89 34.35
N GLU A 804 34.66 12.21 34.22
CA GLU A 804 33.44 13.01 34.48
C GLU A 804 32.22 12.54 33.67
N ASP A 805 32.41 12.20 32.40
CA ASP A 805 31.32 11.73 31.50
C ASP A 805 30.74 10.37 31.92
N GLN A 806 31.49 9.63 32.72
CA GLN A 806 31.18 8.27 33.15
C GLN A 806 30.69 8.22 34.61
N VAL A 807 30.83 9.30 35.37
CA VAL A 807 30.30 9.41 36.74
C VAL A 807 28.78 9.47 36.70
N VAL A 808 28.16 8.46 37.32
CA VAL A 808 26.72 8.40 37.57
C VAL A 808 26.37 9.21 38.82
N GLN A 809 27.18 9.09 39.87
CA GLN A 809 27.00 9.84 41.12
C GLN A 809 28.31 9.90 41.91
N GLN A 810 28.58 11.05 42.53
CA GLN A 810 29.64 11.19 43.53
C GLN A 810 29.09 10.85 44.93
N LEU A 811 29.69 9.85 45.59
CA LEU A 811 29.32 9.46 46.96
C LEU A 811 30.16 10.21 48.00
N GLN A 812 31.46 10.34 47.73
CA GLN A 812 32.42 11.09 48.54
C GLN A 812 33.45 11.77 47.63
N PRO A 813 34.27 12.70 48.15
CA PRO A 813 35.35 13.33 47.37
C PRO A 813 36.31 12.35 46.70
N THR A 814 36.40 11.11 47.18
CA THR A 814 37.28 10.05 46.68
C THR A 814 36.53 8.83 46.14
N ILE A 815 35.19 8.80 46.24
CA ILE A 815 34.38 7.62 45.89
C ILE A 815 33.29 8.02 44.90
N HIS A 816 33.32 7.41 43.71
CA HIS A 816 32.42 7.71 42.60
C HIS A 816 31.75 6.44 42.08
N LEU A 817 30.46 6.51 41.76
CA LEU A 817 29.76 5.48 41.01
C LEU A 817 29.90 5.76 39.52
N LEU A 818 30.35 4.77 38.76
CA LEU A 818 30.59 4.84 37.33
C LEU A 818 29.67 3.91 36.55
N LYS A 819 29.44 4.17 35.27
CA LYS A 819 28.75 3.23 34.37
C LYS A 819 29.58 1.96 34.19
N LYS A 820 29.01 0.75 34.39
CA LYS A 820 29.74 -0.54 34.20
C LYS A 820 30.37 -0.68 32.82
N SER A 821 29.72 -0.14 31.78
CA SER A 821 30.24 -0.14 30.40
C SER A 821 31.53 0.67 30.21
N ALA A 822 31.81 1.63 31.09
CA ALA A 822 32.95 2.53 30.98
C ALA A 822 34.22 2.01 31.66
N VAL A 823 34.09 1.01 32.54
CA VAL A 823 35.17 0.54 33.42
C VAL A 823 36.37 0.02 32.65
N ARG A 824 36.16 -0.80 31.61
CA ARG A 824 37.28 -1.36 30.83
C ARG A 824 38.16 -0.27 30.22
N ARG A 825 37.53 0.74 29.61
CA ARG A 825 38.24 1.88 29.01
C ARG A 825 38.98 2.70 30.07
N LEU A 826 38.31 2.98 31.19
CA LEU A 826 38.92 3.72 32.28
C LEU A 826 40.14 2.98 32.87
N VAL A 827 40.05 1.67 33.07
CA VAL A 827 41.18 0.85 33.57
C VAL A 827 42.36 0.90 32.60
N ASP A 828 42.10 0.80 31.30
CA ASP A 828 43.16 0.88 30.28
C ASP A 828 43.82 2.26 30.26
N ASP A 829 43.04 3.34 30.36
CA ASP A 829 43.57 4.70 30.37
C ASP A 829 44.37 4.97 31.65
N VAL A 830 43.87 4.57 32.81
CA VAL A 830 44.59 4.70 34.09
C VAL A 830 45.91 3.90 34.04
N LYS A 831 45.92 2.69 33.46
CA LYS A 831 47.14 1.89 33.25
C LYS A 831 48.15 2.58 32.33
N ARG A 832 47.69 3.21 31.23
CA ARG A 832 48.56 3.94 30.30
C ARG A 832 49.26 5.13 30.97
N HIS A 833 48.63 5.71 31.98
CA HIS A 833 49.18 6.82 32.75
C HIS A 833 50.00 6.39 33.98
N GLY A 834 50.35 5.11 34.09
CA GLY A 834 51.26 4.60 35.12
C GLY A 834 50.59 4.28 36.46
N LEU A 835 49.27 4.40 36.54
CA LEU A 835 48.48 4.00 37.70
C LEU A 835 47.98 2.56 37.48
N SER A 836 48.24 1.66 38.42
CA SER A 836 47.76 0.26 38.34
C SER A 836 46.56 0.08 39.27
N PRO A 837 45.31 0.22 38.76
CA PRO A 837 44.14 0.12 39.60
C PRO A 837 43.90 -1.32 40.03
N LEU A 838 43.48 -1.49 41.29
CA LEU A 838 42.97 -2.76 41.79
C LEU A 838 41.53 -2.92 41.29
N VAL A 839 41.25 -3.98 40.53
CA VAL A 839 39.92 -4.26 39.98
C VAL A 839 39.30 -5.42 40.74
N HIS A 840 38.14 -5.18 41.35
CA HIS A 840 37.33 -6.20 42.00
C HIS A 840 36.16 -6.56 41.06
N ASP A 841 36.25 -7.70 40.38
CA ASP A 841 35.17 -8.22 39.53
C ASP A 841 34.29 -9.21 40.30
N GLU A 842 33.02 -9.34 39.90
CA GLU A 842 32.05 -10.29 40.48
C GLU A 842 32.59 -11.74 40.48
N ASP A 843 33.40 -12.13 39.49
CA ASP A 843 34.03 -13.46 39.43
C ASP A 843 35.10 -13.70 40.51
N SER A 844 35.57 -12.64 41.18
CA SER A 844 36.62 -12.71 42.21
C SER A 844 36.07 -13.04 43.60
N TYR A 845 34.76 -12.84 43.80
CA TYR A 845 34.02 -13.20 45.01
C TYR A 845 33.00 -14.25 44.59
N GLY A 846 33.30 -15.54 44.83
CA GLY A 846 32.39 -16.63 44.49
C GLY A 846 30.97 -16.36 44.98
N ALA A 847 29.96 -16.73 44.18
CA ALA A 847 28.57 -16.58 44.53
C ALA A 847 28.28 -17.24 45.90
N GLU A 848 28.01 -16.42 46.92
CA GLU A 848 27.41 -16.86 48.18
C GLU A 848 25.89 -17.02 48.03
#